data_AF-A0A2I8DS05-F1
#
_entry.id   AF-A0A2I8DS05-F1
#
_cell.length_a   1.000
_cell.length_b   1.000
_cell.length_c   1.000
_cell.angle_alpha   90.00
_cell.angle_beta   90.00
_cell.angle_gamma   90.00
#
_symmetry.space_group_name_H-M   'P 1'
#
loop_
_entity.id
_entity.type
_entity.pdbx_description
1 polymer ?
#
loop_
_entity_poly.entity_id
_entity_poly.type
_entity_poly.pdbx_seq_one_letter_code
_entity_poly.pdbx_strand_id
1 'polypeptide(L)'
;MRKIRYISSPRQDDMLSPGEYRRYLNHIFGYFLFSFAFISFLISSFIMKGDYSIVSFLTGKLDYTKIQVSILYGKLFFTFTPSLLLAYLITQATTKPMNRVVHLKGNFVDDSSEVINNLRRDFHVGNFEKDIALIREGEIDYNRTPFFKLKKTVYFPPTFLELSTVIRGEAGSGKSIVMNRLIKESIDNGHKMILHSIKGDEIKMLSKYCSFYLIEPWNKRRGYAIDFFGLVVNDDEEKENASIRTFVDSFNKPTNGKADFFDKGASSVLEAFTRCEIKTNKISGKYGDIGGVVKTWNSFNVNPVDTDINLNDPDQVKDELEKNQEQLTLIKQFLQKWNTSATIYIDPQNPKTSLCVLASCIEVIRKFEVLSNFWKGRQTLDIRRWVNTAPKKDRPVIILTNSNQFSDVADCYISAFINLIVSEVIEESYQVDWKLYFMLDEFPQLSSINLKEFLKLPDVGRGKGIRTILALQRTSQIKSSFNMDGDSFIGAFQNKIWCRMATDDLTNIEKELGKRDIRETSISSNYTAQGKSLSTKVTDKSENVINSNDLQNELGVVRNKQGKFLGVKVLIKITNNPRVALVTLPPVVFPERVKVGTRVSTSANKSKSTGTNDEDTIEEKAITHDHQVEHQIEVIPIESEQLDTVEADPMESASIHGLAHAIGGEPLSAVVTVADLVESFESHTMNNNQLQVVEDSKESTSIEKTEKKKIKIKKLDKEIDL
;
A
#
# COMPACT_ATOMS: atom_id res chain seq x y z
N MET A 1 -59.37 3.94 -11.96
CA MET A 1 -58.59 4.22 -10.72
C MET A 1 -58.51 5.73 -10.52
N ARG A 2 -58.98 6.24 -9.37
CA ARG A 2 -58.86 7.67 -9.01
C ARG A 2 -57.37 8.04 -8.95
N LYS A 3 -56.92 8.97 -9.79
CA LYS A 3 -55.59 9.59 -9.68
C LYS A 3 -55.54 10.41 -8.39
N ILE A 4 -55.09 9.80 -7.31
CA ILE A 4 -54.79 10.52 -6.07
C ILE A 4 -53.50 11.30 -6.35
N ARG A 5 -53.64 12.60 -6.62
CA ARG A 5 -52.51 13.51 -6.84
C ARG A 5 -51.86 13.79 -5.48
N TYR A 6 -50.87 13.00 -5.10
CA TYR A 6 -50.09 13.30 -3.91
C TYR A 6 -49.24 14.55 -4.14
N ILE A 7 -49.22 15.44 -3.16
CA ILE A 7 -48.11 16.39 -3.00
C ILE A 7 -46.96 15.54 -2.45
N SER A 8 -45.92 15.32 -3.25
CA SER A 8 -44.85 14.38 -2.94
C SER A 8 -43.76 15.04 -2.11
N SER A 9 -43.12 14.27 -1.23
CA SER A 9 -41.80 14.61 -0.68
C SER A 9 -40.72 14.09 -1.64
N PRO A 10 -39.53 14.72 -1.74
CA PRO A 10 -38.38 14.15 -2.47
C PRO A 10 -38.06 12.70 -2.09
N ARG A 11 -38.41 12.29 -0.88
CA ARG A 11 -38.24 10.91 -0.37
C ARG A 11 -39.23 9.90 -0.95
N GLN A 12 -40.28 10.34 -1.64
CA GLN A 12 -41.32 9.51 -2.23
C GLN A 12 -41.23 9.49 -3.76
N ASP A 13 -40.16 10.06 -4.33
CA ASP A 13 -39.97 10.15 -5.77
C ASP A 13 -39.87 8.78 -6.43
N ASP A 14 -39.40 7.77 -5.70
CA ASP A 14 -39.34 6.37 -6.16
C ASP A 14 -40.72 5.72 -6.32
N MET A 15 -41.76 6.29 -5.69
CA MET A 15 -43.14 5.82 -5.75
C MET A 15 -43.95 6.48 -6.87
N LEU A 16 -43.42 7.56 -7.50
CA LEU A 16 -44.11 8.28 -8.57
C LEU A 16 -43.84 7.65 -9.93
N SER A 17 -44.85 7.68 -10.81
CA SER A 17 -44.65 7.21 -12.18
C SER A 17 -43.77 8.20 -12.97
N PRO A 18 -42.91 7.74 -13.90
CA PRO A 18 -42.00 8.63 -14.64
C PRO A 18 -42.71 9.79 -15.37
N GLY A 19 -43.96 9.58 -15.78
CA GLY A 19 -44.80 10.59 -16.45
C GLY A 19 -45.45 11.62 -15.53
N GLU A 20 -45.30 11.51 -14.22
CA GLU A 20 -45.90 12.44 -13.26
C GLU A 20 -44.96 13.59 -12.91
N TYR A 21 -45.49 14.81 -12.99
CA TYR A 21 -44.80 16.01 -12.52
C TYR A 21 -44.61 15.89 -11.01
N ARG A 22 -43.37 16.00 -10.55
CA ARG A 22 -43.05 15.94 -9.12
C ARG A 22 -43.52 17.24 -8.47
N ARG A 23 -44.34 17.16 -7.43
CA ARG A 23 -44.93 18.34 -6.81
C ARG A 23 -44.53 18.37 -5.35
N TYR A 24 -43.40 19.01 -5.09
CA TYR A 24 -42.90 19.13 -3.74
C TYR A 24 -43.66 20.21 -2.97
N LEU A 25 -44.14 19.85 -1.79
CA LEU A 25 -44.82 20.79 -0.89
C LEU A 25 -43.95 22.02 -0.61
N ASN A 26 -42.64 21.80 -0.42
CA ASN A 26 -41.67 22.88 -0.17
C ASN A 26 -41.52 23.82 -1.36
N HIS A 27 -41.57 23.31 -2.59
CA HIS A 27 -41.48 24.15 -3.79
C HIS A 27 -42.76 24.95 -3.99
N ILE A 28 -43.92 24.31 -3.83
CA ILE A 28 -45.22 24.98 -3.88
C ILE A 28 -45.29 26.09 -2.83
N PHE A 29 -44.86 25.81 -1.60
CA PHE A 29 -44.85 26.78 -0.51
C PHE A 29 -43.86 27.92 -0.74
N GLY A 30 -42.64 27.61 -1.22
CA GLY A 30 -41.65 28.62 -1.56
C GLY A 30 -42.11 29.55 -2.69
N TYR A 31 -42.61 28.97 -3.79
CA TYR A 31 -43.17 29.76 -4.89
C TYR A 31 -44.44 30.51 -4.49
N PHE A 32 -45.23 29.97 -3.56
CA PHE A 32 -46.38 30.64 -2.98
C PHE A 32 -45.99 31.87 -2.17
N LEU A 33 -44.97 31.77 -1.31
CA LEU A 33 -44.47 32.93 -0.56
C LEU A 33 -43.94 34.01 -1.50
N PHE A 34 -43.19 33.61 -2.54
CA PHE A 34 -42.67 34.53 -3.54
C PHE A 34 -43.80 35.20 -4.35
N SER A 35 -44.75 34.42 -4.88
CA SER A 35 -45.88 34.94 -5.65
C SER A 35 -46.79 35.81 -4.79
N PHE A 36 -47.01 35.44 -3.53
CA PHE A 36 -47.78 36.21 -2.57
C PHE A 36 -47.14 37.56 -2.27
N ALA A 37 -45.84 37.60 -2.01
CA ALA A 37 -45.12 38.87 -1.84
C ALA A 37 -45.19 39.75 -3.09
N PHE A 38 -44.99 39.15 -4.28
CA PHE A 38 -45.01 39.88 -5.56
C PHE A 38 -46.39 40.43 -5.92
N ILE A 39 -47.44 39.62 -5.80
CA ILE A 39 -48.82 40.02 -6.09
C ILE A 39 -49.33 41.01 -5.05
N SER A 40 -48.97 40.83 -3.77
CA SER A 40 -49.26 41.80 -2.71
C SER A 40 -48.63 43.17 -3.01
N PHE A 41 -47.37 43.18 -3.49
CA PHE A 41 -46.69 44.41 -3.92
C PHE A 41 -47.38 45.08 -5.12
N LEU A 42 -47.74 44.32 -6.16
CA LEU A 42 -48.42 44.86 -7.35
C LEU A 42 -49.80 45.43 -7.01
N ILE A 43 -50.59 44.73 -6.20
CA ILE A 43 -51.93 45.17 -5.80
C ILE A 43 -51.84 46.43 -4.90
N SER A 44 -50.85 46.48 -4.00
CA SER A 44 -50.58 47.67 -3.19
C SER A 44 -50.19 48.88 -4.04
N SER A 45 -49.35 48.67 -5.07
CA SER A 45 -48.92 49.72 -5.99
C SER A 45 -50.07 50.23 -6.88
N PHE A 46 -50.90 49.32 -7.41
CA PHE A 46 -51.91 49.66 -8.42
C PHE A 46 -53.20 50.24 -7.84
N ILE A 47 -53.66 49.75 -6.67
CA ILE A 47 -54.98 50.12 -6.12
C ILE A 47 -54.90 51.31 -5.15
N MET A 48 -53.74 51.60 -4.57
CA MET A 48 -53.65 52.46 -3.37
C MET A 48 -52.68 53.64 -3.45
N LYS A 49 -52.26 54.11 -4.65
CA LYS A 49 -51.41 55.31 -4.82
C LYS A 49 -50.26 55.43 -3.78
N GLY A 50 -49.67 54.32 -3.35
CA GLY A 50 -48.49 54.29 -2.46
C GLY A 50 -48.72 54.25 -0.94
N ASP A 51 -49.94 54.33 -0.40
CA ASP A 51 -50.15 54.50 1.05
C ASP A 51 -49.92 53.25 1.92
N TYR A 52 -49.77 52.06 1.32
CA TYR A 52 -49.66 50.79 2.07
C TYR A 52 -48.60 49.83 1.49
N SER A 53 -47.38 50.33 1.30
CA SER A 53 -46.22 49.50 0.95
C SER A 53 -45.77 48.58 2.10
N ILE A 54 -45.03 47.51 1.79
CA ILE A 54 -44.33 46.67 2.79
C ILE A 54 -43.40 47.50 3.68
N VAL A 55 -42.85 48.60 3.16
CA VAL A 55 -42.01 49.54 3.90
C VAL A 55 -42.80 50.24 5.00
N SER A 56 -44.04 50.66 4.74
CA SER A 56 -44.94 51.25 5.76
C SER A 56 -45.32 50.26 6.88
N PHE A 57 -45.40 48.95 6.57
CA PHE A 57 -45.60 47.88 7.56
C PHE A 57 -44.37 47.64 8.44
N LEU A 58 -43.19 47.56 7.83
CA LEU A 58 -41.93 47.37 8.55
C LEU A 58 -41.51 48.60 9.38
N THR A 59 -41.95 49.80 8.98
CA THR A 59 -41.65 51.06 9.68
C THR A 59 -42.68 51.45 10.73
N GLY A 60 -43.70 50.61 10.98
CA GLY A 60 -44.68 50.80 12.06
C GLY A 60 -45.64 51.97 11.88
N LYS A 61 -45.69 52.59 10.69
CA LYS A 61 -46.54 53.76 10.37
C LYS A 61 -47.86 53.37 9.72
N LEU A 62 -48.51 52.30 10.19
CA LEU A 62 -49.86 51.96 9.76
C LEU A 62 -50.89 52.46 10.77
N ASP A 63 -51.83 53.27 10.27
CA ASP A 63 -53.02 53.66 11.03
C ASP A 63 -54.08 52.55 10.93
N TYR A 64 -54.10 51.66 11.93
CA TYR A 64 -54.94 50.46 11.96
C TYR A 64 -56.44 50.75 12.14
N THR A 65 -56.80 52.00 12.46
CA THR A 65 -58.17 52.40 12.81
C THR A 65 -59.13 52.53 11.62
N LYS A 66 -58.63 52.53 10.38
CA LYS A 66 -59.43 52.67 9.14
C LYS A 66 -59.65 51.37 8.34
N ILE A 67 -59.22 50.22 8.88
CA ILE A 67 -59.29 48.95 8.15
C ILE A 67 -60.69 48.33 8.32
N GLN A 68 -61.59 48.54 7.37
CA GLN A 68 -62.82 47.75 7.28
C GLN A 68 -62.46 46.28 7.05
N VAL A 69 -62.97 45.42 7.93
CA VAL A 69 -62.71 43.97 7.94
C VAL A 69 -63.10 43.30 6.61
N SER A 70 -64.19 43.74 5.97
CA SER A 70 -64.63 43.26 4.65
C SER A 70 -63.60 43.55 3.54
N ILE A 71 -62.96 44.72 3.57
CA ILE A 71 -61.92 45.12 2.62
C ILE A 71 -60.64 44.28 2.85
N LEU A 72 -60.31 43.96 4.10
CA LEU A 72 -59.18 43.11 4.45
C LEU A 72 -59.37 41.67 3.94
N TYR A 73 -60.56 41.08 4.15
CA TYR A 73 -60.87 39.73 3.64
C TYR A 73 -60.90 39.67 2.11
N GLY A 74 -61.46 40.70 1.45
CA GLY A 74 -61.38 40.83 0.00
C GLY A 74 -59.94 40.88 -0.51
N LYS A 75 -59.08 41.70 0.12
CA LYS A 75 -57.65 41.81 -0.22
C LYS A 75 -56.88 40.49 -0.04
N LEU A 76 -57.13 39.76 1.05
CA LEU A 76 -56.53 38.45 1.27
C LEU A 76 -56.99 37.44 0.22
N PHE A 77 -58.26 37.46 -0.17
CA PHE A 77 -58.77 36.56 -1.21
C PHE A 77 -58.16 36.83 -2.60
N PHE A 78 -58.03 38.09 -2.99
CA PHE A 78 -57.46 38.51 -4.28
C PHE A 78 -55.93 38.42 -4.36
N THR A 79 -55.22 38.37 -3.23
CA THR A 79 -53.77 38.10 -3.20
C THR A 79 -53.49 36.60 -3.09
N PHE A 80 -54.20 35.89 -2.22
CA PHE A 80 -53.94 34.48 -1.92
C PHE A 80 -54.26 33.56 -3.10
N THR A 81 -55.44 33.72 -3.73
CA THR A 81 -55.91 32.81 -4.78
C THR A 81 -55.02 32.86 -6.03
N PRO A 82 -54.68 34.05 -6.58
CA PRO A 82 -53.77 34.13 -7.73
C PRO A 82 -52.35 33.70 -7.39
N SER A 83 -51.89 33.93 -6.15
CA SER A 83 -50.56 33.50 -5.69
C SER A 83 -50.45 31.99 -5.61
N LEU A 84 -51.49 31.31 -5.13
CA LEU A 84 -51.55 29.85 -5.09
C LEU A 84 -51.62 29.25 -6.51
N LEU A 85 -52.42 29.86 -7.39
CA LEU A 85 -52.49 29.47 -8.81
C LEU A 85 -51.14 29.65 -9.51
N LEU A 86 -50.48 30.80 -9.30
CA LEU A 86 -49.19 31.10 -9.90
C LEU A 86 -48.09 30.17 -9.37
N ALA A 87 -48.06 29.91 -8.06
CA ALA A 87 -47.14 28.95 -7.45
C ALA A 87 -47.34 27.54 -8.00
N TYR A 88 -48.59 27.12 -8.21
CA TYR A 88 -48.93 25.86 -8.84
C TYR A 88 -48.42 25.77 -10.29
N LEU A 89 -48.62 26.83 -11.08
CA LEU A 89 -48.17 26.89 -12.47
C LEU A 89 -46.63 26.92 -12.59
N ILE A 90 -45.95 27.71 -11.75
CA ILE A 90 -44.48 27.77 -11.70
C ILE A 90 -43.91 26.42 -11.27
N THR A 91 -44.50 25.78 -10.26
CA THR A 91 -44.09 24.42 -9.86
C THR A 91 -44.23 23.48 -11.05
N GLN A 92 -45.36 23.49 -11.75
CA GLN A 92 -45.59 22.65 -12.92
C GLN A 92 -44.61 22.93 -14.08
N ALA A 93 -44.18 24.18 -14.27
CA ALA A 93 -43.20 24.55 -15.29
C ALA A 93 -41.77 24.14 -14.93
N THR A 94 -41.44 24.14 -13.63
CA THR A 94 -40.09 23.89 -13.13
C THR A 94 -39.82 22.41 -12.83
N THR A 95 -40.82 21.66 -12.40
CA THR A 95 -40.67 20.24 -12.03
C THR A 95 -40.97 19.29 -13.19
N LYS A 96 -40.07 19.26 -14.16
CA LYS A 96 -40.17 18.37 -15.32
C LYS A 96 -40.19 16.88 -14.88
N PRO A 97 -40.87 16.00 -15.63
CA PRO A 97 -40.75 14.56 -15.44
C PRO A 97 -39.28 14.12 -15.61
N MET A 98 -38.82 13.20 -14.77
CA MET A 98 -37.45 12.69 -14.81
C MET A 98 -37.39 11.36 -15.55
N ASN A 99 -36.33 11.16 -16.33
CA ASN A 99 -35.99 9.86 -16.87
C ASN A 99 -35.73 8.90 -15.71
N ARG A 100 -36.32 7.70 -15.77
CA ARG A 100 -36.12 6.66 -14.75
C ARG A 100 -35.19 5.61 -15.29
N VAL A 101 -34.10 5.36 -14.58
CA VAL A 101 -33.22 4.22 -14.82
C VAL A 101 -33.49 3.20 -13.72
N VAL A 102 -33.86 1.98 -14.10
CA VAL A 102 -34.03 0.86 -13.17
C VAL A 102 -32.94 -0.15 -13.43
N HIS A 103 -32.14 -0.45 -12.41
CA HIS A 103 -31.16 -1.52 -12.47
C HIS A 103 -31.85 -2.88 -12.49
N LEU A 104 -31.57 -3.70 -13.50
CA LEU A 104 -32.14 -5.04 -13.66
C LEU A 104 -31.17 -6.10 -13.13
N LYS A 105 -29.93 -6.10 -13.63
CA LYS A 105 -28.92 -7.12 -13.36
C LYS A 105 -27.50 -6.55 -13.46
N GLY A 106 -26.56 -7.23 -12.81
CA GLY A 106 -25.14 -6.87 -12.79
C GLY A 106 -24.76 -6.08 -11.53
N ASN A 107 -23.57 -5.49 -11.59
CA ASN A 107 -23.08 -4.62 -10.54
C ASN A 107 -23.63 -3.20 -10.75
N PHE A 108 -23.71 -2.40 -9.69
CA PHE A 108 -24.02 -0.97 -9.84
C PHE A 108 -23.22 -0.14 -8.84
N VAL A 109 -22.75 1.03 -9.26
CA VAL A 109 -22.11 1.98 -8.36
C VAL A 109 -23.18 2.69 -7.53
N ASP A 110 -22.97 2.73 -6.21
CA ASP A 110 -23.72 3.57 -5.29
C ASP A 110 -22.87 4.77 -4.90
N ASP A 111 -23.12 5.89 -5.57
CA ASP A 111 -22.59 7.23 -5.32
C ASP A 111 -23.58 8.11 -4.53
N SER A 112 -24.68 7.52 -4.05
CA SER A 112 -25.73 8.28 -3.36
C SER A 112 -25.26 8.81 -2.02
N SER A 113 -25.85 9.91 -1.56
CA SER A 113 -25.59 10.44 -0.23
C SER A 113 -25.98 9.49 0.91
N GLU A 114 -26.76 8.46 0.62
CA GLU A 114 -27.15 7.43 1.59
C GLU A 114 -26.26 6.18 1.54
N VAL A 115 -25.16 6.17 0.78
CA VAL A 115 -24.30 4.99 0.57
C VAL A 115 -23.93 4.26 1.86
N ILE A 116 -23.60 4.97 2.94
CA ILE A 116 -23.29 4.35 4.25
C ILE A 116 -24.51 3.65 4.86
N ASN A 117 -25.69 4.25 4.76
CA ASN A 117 -26.92 3.63 5.24
C ASN A 117 -27.34 2.44 4.37
N ASN A 118 -27.13 2.53 3.06
CA ASN A 118 -27.40 1.46 2.12
C ASN A 118 -26.48 0.26 2.40
N LEU A 119 -25.17 0.48 2.50
CA LEU A 119 -24.20 -0.54 2.91
C LEU A 119 -24.58 -1.16 4.25
N ARG A 120 -24.96 -0.34 5.22
CA ARG A 120 -25.39 -0.84 6.51
C ARG A 120 -26.61 -1.76 6.39
N ARG A 121 -27.62 -1.42 5.59
CA ARG A 121 -28.79 -2.28 5.33
C ARG A 121 -28.36 -3.58 4.66
N ASP A 122 -27.50 -3.49 3.64
CA ASP A 122 -26.99 -4.66 2.91
C ASP A 122 -26.18 -5.59 3.83
N PHE A 123 -25.43 -5.04 4.79
CA PHE A 123 -24.61 -5.83 5.72
C PHE A 123 -25.42 -6.41 6.88
N HIS A 124 -26.52 -5.78 7.31
CA HIS A 124 -27.35 -6.21 8.46
C HIS A 124 -28.26 -7.42 8.16
N VAL A 125 -27.98 -8.20 7.11
CA VAL A 125 -28.69 -9.44 6.84
C VAL A 125 -28.21 -10.51 7.82
N GLY A 126 -28.84 -10.58 9.00
CA GLY A 126 -28.57 -11.58 10.05
C GLY A 126 -27.88 -11.02 11.29
N ASN A 127 -27.83 -11.84 12.36
CA ASN A 127 -27.07 -11.54 13.57
C ASN A 127 -25.69 -12.16 13.42
N PHE A 128 -24.65 -11.34 13.21
CA PHE A 128 -23.28 -11.80 13.00
C PHE A 128 -22.29 -11.08 13.91
N GLU A 129 -21.10 -11.66 14.02
CA GLU A 129 -20.02 -11.13 14.84
C GLU A 129 -19.56 -9.75 14.34
N LYS A 130 -19.64 -8.76 15.22
CA LYS A 130 -19.27 -7.37 14.94
C LYS A 130 -17.78 -7.18 15.21
N ASP A 131 -16.98 -7.61 14.26
CA ASP A 131 -15.52 -7.53 14.32
C ASP A 131 -15.03 -6.19 13.73
N ILE A 132 -14.61 -6.16 12.45
CA ILE A 132 -13.99 -4.97 11.84
C ILE A 132 -15.06 -3.94 11.40
N ALA A 133 -14.93 -2.70 11.86
CA ALA A 133 -15.80 -1.59 11.44
C ALA A 133 -15.33 -0.90 10.15
N LEU A 134 -16.26 -0.68 9.22
CA LEU A 134 -16.07 0.22 8.08
C LEU A 134 -16.06 1.68 8.55
N ILE A 135 -17.05 2.10 9.34
CA ILE A 135 -17.11 3.43 9.99
C ILE A 135 -17.75 3.25 11.37
N ARG A 136 -17.11 3.78 12.41
CA ARG A 136 -17.59 3.72 13.80
C ARG A 136 -18.60 4.80 14.13
N GLU A 137 -19.45 4.50 15.11
CA GLU A 137 -20.29 5.50 15.75
C GLU A 137 -19.46 6.70 16.24
N GLY A 138 -19.97 7.91 16.01
CA GLY A 138 -19.30 9.16 16.36
C GLY A 138 -18.37 9.71 15.27
N GLU A 139 -17.92 8.90 14.31
CA GLU A 139 -17.16 9.38 13.15
C GLU A 139 -18.05 10.21 12.21
N ILE A 140 -17.43 11.16 11.49
CA ILE A 140 -18.15 12.04 10.57
C ILE A 140 -18.39 11.33 9.24
N ASP A 141 -19.64 11.28 8.81
CA ASP A 141 -20.04 10.80 7.50
C ASP A 141 -19.92 11.94 6.48
N TYR A 142 -18.84 11.91 5.70
CA TYR A 142 -18.55 12.87 4.63
C TYR A 142 -19.27 12.57 3.31
N ASN A 143 -20.07 11.50 3.24
CA ASN A 143 -20.77 11.10 2.01
C ASN A 143 -22.07 11.87 1.79
N ARG A 144 -22.53 12.65 2.77
CA ARG A 144 -23.76 13.44 2.69
C ARG A 144 -23.55 14.87 3.12
N THR A 145 -24.30 15.79 2.51
CA THR A 145 -24.33 17.20 2.88
C THR A 145 -25.68 17.59 3.50
N PRO A 146 -25.71 18.24 4.69
CA PRO A 146 -24.56 18.57 5.53
C PRO A 146 -23.92 17.33 6.17
N PHE A 147 -22.67 17.45 6.62
CA PHE A 147 -21.95 16.35 7.28
C PHE A 147 -22.57 16.07 8.65
N PHE A 148 -22.66 14.80 9.03
CA PHE A 148 -23.21 14.38 10.31
C PHE A 148 -22.34 13.32 10.96
N LYS A 149 -22.32 13.30 12.30
CA LYS A 149 -21.76 12.16 13.04
C LYS A 149 -22.64 10.93 12.84
N LEU A 150 -22.01 9.79 12.60
CA LEU A 150 -22.68 8.51 12.45
C LEU A 150 -23.29 8.07 13.79
N LYS A 151 -24.57 7.68 13.79
CA LYS A 151 -25.30 7.30 15.01
C LYS A 151 -25.08 5.84 15.43
N LYS A 152 -24.61 4.98 14.53
CA LYS A 152 -24.43 3.55 14.76
C LYS A 152 -23.30 3.05 13.88
N THR A 153 -22.39 2.25 14.42
CA THR A 153 -21.28 1.64 13.68
C THR A 153 -21.78 0.81 12.50
N VAL A 154 -21.09 0.92 11.37
CA VAL A 154 -21.23 0.03 10.21
C VAL A 154 -20.06 -0.96 10.24
N TYR A 155 -20.37 -2.23 10.45
CA TYR A 155 -19.41 -3.32 10.42
C TYR A 155 -19.34 -3.94 9.03
N PHE A 156 -18.17 -4.41 8.64
CA PHE A 156 -18.06 -5.26 7.45
C PHE A 156 -18.81 -6.58 7.69
N PRO A 157 -19.45 -7.15 6.65
CA PRO A 157 -20.15 -8.42 6.77
C PRO A 157 -19.14 -9.58 6.92
N PRO A 158 -19.55 -10.75 7.46
CA PRO A 158 -18.66 -11.91 7.63
C PRO A 158 -18.01 -12.37 6.33
N THR A 159 -18.74 -12.26 5.21
CA THR A 159 -18.20 -12.57 3.88
C THR A 159 -16.99 -11.70 3.52
N PHE A 160 -17.01 -10.42 3.88
CA PHE A 160 -15.84 -9.56 3.71
C PHE A 160 -14.73 -9.99 4.67
N LEU A 161 -15.08 -10.23 5.93
CA LEU A 161 -14.10 -10.57 6.97
C LEU A 161 -13.38 -11.87 6.70
N GLU A 162 -14.00 -12.86 6.05
CA GLU A 162 -13.38 -14.17 5.75
C GLU A 162 -12.52 -14.16 4.50
N LEU A 163 -12.82 -13.28 3.56
CA LEU A 163 -12.19 -13.25 2.24
C LEU A 163 -11.01 -12.27 2.19
N SER A 164 -10.04 -12.59 1.34
CA SER A 164 -8.85 -11.75 1.21
C SER A 164 -9.13 -10.50 0.39
N THR A 165 -8.40 -9.43 0.69
CA THR A 165 -8.64 -8.10 0.14
C THR A 165 -7.44 -7.59 -0.62
N VAL A 166 -7.69 -7.01 -1.79
CA VAL A 166 -6.68 -6.23 -2.52
C VAL A 166 -7.09 -4.77 -2.57
N ILE A 167 -6.16 -3.88 -2.24
CA ILE A 167 -6.27 -2.43 -2.26
C ILE A 167 -5.39 -1.92 -3.40
N ARG A 168 -5.98 -1.29 -4.42
CA ARG A 168 -5.24 -0.77 -5.58
C ARG A 168 -5.33 0.74 -5.68
N GLY A 169 -4.24 1.38 -6.11
CA GLY A 169 -4.22 2.80 -6.42
C GLY A 169 -2.81 3.38 -6.51
N GLU A 170 -2.66 4.47 -7.24
CA GLU A 170 -1.36 5.12 -7.45
C GLU A 170 -0.75 5.67 -6.14
N ALA A 171 0.48 6.15 -6.20
CA ALA A 171 1.10 6.84 -5.06
C ALA A 171 0.28 8.08 -4.66
N GLY A 172 0.05 8.28 -3.36
CA GLY A 172 -0.74 9.41 -2.85
C GLY A 172 -2.26 9.28 -3.00
N SER A 173 -2.76 8.17 -3.56
CA SER A 173 -4.20 7.92 -3.75
C SER A 173 -4.99 7.69 -2.45
N GLY A 174 -4.31 7.46 -1.33
CA GLY A 174 -4.92 7.25 -0.02
C GLY A 174 -5.00 5.80 0.46
N LYS A 175 -4.28 4.85 -0.17
CA LYS A 175 -4.19 3.43 0.26
C LYS A 175 -3.92 3.28 1.76
N SER A 176 -2.95 4.02 2.29
CA SER A 176 -2.58 3.96 3.71
C SER A 176 -3.72 4.38 4.64
N ILE A 177 -4.65 5.27 4.22
CA ILE A 177 -5.81 5.62 5.05
C ILE A 177 -6.76 4.44 5.21
N VAL A 178 -6.97 3.67 4.12
CA VAL A 178 -7.76 2.44 4.15
C VAL A 178 -7.06 1.39 5.01
N MET A 179 -5.76 1.16 4.79
CA MET A 179 -4.98 0.19 5.57
C MET A 179 -4.94 0.55 7.05
N ASN A 180 -4.69 1.81 7.41
CA ASN A 180 -4.65 2.27 8.81
C ASN A 180 -5.96 1.99 9.54
N ARG A 181 -7.10 2.13 8.85
CA ARG A 181 -8.39 1.77 9.43
C ARG A 181 -8.45 0.28 9.75
N LEU A 182 -8.10 -0.58 8.78
CA LEU A 182 -8.10 -2.03 8.98
C LEU A 182 -7.10 -2.45 10.07
N ILE A 183 -5.89 -1.89 10.07
CA ILE A 183 -4.85 -2.08 11.11
C ILE A 183 -5.42 -1.79 12.49
N LYS A 184 -6.05 -0.62 12.65
CA LYS A 184 -6.60 -0.19 13.94
C LYS A 184 -7.68 -1.14 14.44
N GLU A 185 -8.63 -1.48 13.58
CA GLU A 185 -9.73 -2.39 13.91
C GLU A 185 -9.22 -3.79 14.27
N SER A 186 -8.25 -4.33 13.52
CA SER A 186 -7.65 -5.64 13.82
C SER A 186 -6.96 -5.67 15.18
N ILE A 187 -6.24 -4.60 15.55
CA ILE A 187 -5.60 -4.49 16.87
C ILE A 187 -6.65 -4.38 17.98
N ASP A 188 -7.68 -3.56 17.79
CA ASP A 188 -8.70 -3.29 18.80
C ASP A 188 -9.55 -4.52 19.13
N ASN A 189 -9.79 -5.37 18.13
CA ASN A 189 -10.50 -6.64 18.31
C ASN A 189 -9.59 -7.79 18.77
N GLY A 190 -8.32 -7.50 19.08
CA GLY A 190 -7.41 -8.46 19.67
C GLY A 190 -6.95 -9.54 18.69
N HIS A 191 -6.66 -9.15 17.45
CA HIS A 191 -6.07 -10.04 16.45
C HIS A 191 -4.55 -9.87 16.37
N LYS A 192 -3.90 -10.86 15.74
CA LYS A 192 -2.48 -10.77 15.39
C LYS A 192 -2.30 -10.20 14.00
N MET A 193 -1.18 -9.53 13.79
CA MET A 193 -0.88 -8.91 12.50
C MET A 193 0.61 -8.98 12.18
N ILE A 194 0.91 -9.33 10.93
CA ILE A 194 2.19 -9.16 10.27
C ILE A 194 2.00 -7.99 9.31
N LEU A 195 2.76 -6.93 9.54
CA LEU A 195 2.68 -5.68 8.79
C LEU A 195 3.99 -5.48 8.03
N HIS A 196 3.93 -5.41 6.71
CA HIS A 196 5.05 -4.94 5.90
C HIS A 196 4.93 -3.42 5.73
N SER A 197 5.98 -2.70 6.17
CA SER A 197 6.05 -1.23 6.13
C SER A 197 7.27 -0.79 5.31
N ILE A 198 7.02 -0.01 4.27
CA ILE A 198 8.08 0.46 3.37
C ILE A 198 8.59 1.83 3.80
N LYS A 199 7.67 2.71 4.21
CA LYS A 199 7.99 4.09 4.59
C LYS A 199 8.31 4.25 6.08
N GLY A 200 7.93 3.27 6.90
CA GLY A 200 8.09 3.33 8.36
C GLY A 200 7.10 4.26 9.06
N ASP A 201 6.12 4.82 8.36
CA ASP A 201 5.10 5.72 8.94
C ASP A 201 4.28 5.00 10.02
N GLU A 202 4.00 3.71 9.80
CA GLU A 202 3.27 2.86 10.73
C GLU A 202 4.04 2.63 12.04
N ILE A 203 5.38 2.70 12.04
CA ILE A 203 6.20 2.53 13.24
C ILE A 203 5.91 3.65 14.23
N LYS A 204 5.95 4.91 13.76
CA LYS A 204 5.67 6.08 14.60
C LYS A 204 4.23 6.04 15.10
N MET A 205 3.29 5.77 14.20
CA MET A 205 1.87 5.65 14.49
C MET A 205 1.58 4.59 15.56
N LEU A 206 2.12 3.38 15.40
CA LEU A 206 1.85 2.26 16.29
C LEU A 206 2.65 2.32 17.59
N SER A 207 3.81 3.00 17.62
CA SER A 207 4.69 3.06 18.82
C SER A 207 3.99 3.61 20.07
N LYS A 208 3.03 4.50 19.85
CA LYS A 208 2.20 5.09 20.90
C LYS A 208 0.90 4.33 21.15
N TYR A 209 0.52 3.44 20.23
CA TYR A 209 -0.78 2.77 20.19
C TYR A 209 -0.75 1.32 20.69
N CYS A 210 0.25 0.55 20.28
CA CYS A 210 0.39 -0.85 20.65
C CYS A 210 1.85 -1.29 20.82
N SER A 211 2.05 -2.36 21.58
CA SER A 211 3.34 -3.05 21.61
C SER A 211 3.49 -3.91 20.35
N PHE A 212 4.67 -3.92 19.74
CA PHE A 212 4.98 -4.73 18.56
C PHE A 212 6.43 -5.21 18.56
N TYR A 213 6.71 -6.25 17.79
CA TYR A 213 8.07 -6.61 17.39
C TYR A 213 8.43 -5.84 16.12
N LEU A 214 9.53 -5.09 16.18
CA LEU A 214 10.07 -4.37 15.03
C LEU A 214 11.23 -5.18 14.44
N ILE A 215 11.13 -5.60 13.19
CA ILE A 215 12.25 -6.22 12.46
C ILE A 215 12.82 -5.18 11.52
N GLU A 216 13.89 -4.53 11.95
CA GLU A 216 14.61 -3.48 11.22
C GLU A 216 16.12 -3.74 11.32
N PRO A 217 16.71 -4.58 10.44
CA PRO A 217 18.10 -5.04 10.58
C PRO A 217 19.13 -3.90 10.63
N TRP A 218 19.03 -2.88 9.78
CA TRP A 218 20.01 -1.78 9.72
C TRP A 218 19.97 -0.84 10.94
N ASN A 219 18.91 -0.85 11.74
CA ASN A 219 18.81 0.02 12.91
C ASN A 219 19.50 -0.59 14.14
N LYS A 220 20.73 -0.15 14.43
CA LYS A 220 21.52 -0.69 15.56
C LYS A 220 20.91 -0.44 16.96
N ARG A 221 19.99 0.53 17.09
CA ARG A 221 19.46 0.97 18.39
C ARG A 221 18.13 0.33 18.76
N ARG A 222 17.42 -0.29 17.79
CA ARG A 222 16.07 -0.80 17.97
C ARG A 222 15.85 -2.06 17.12
N GLY A 223 14.91 -2.89 17.55
CA GLY A 223 14.42 -4.03 16.77
C GLY A 223 14.94 -5.39 17.21
N TYR A 224 14.33 -6.42 16.65
CA TYR A 224 14.55 -7.83 16.93
C TYR A 224 15.21 -8.50 15.74
N ALA A 225 15.96 -9.56 16.02
CA ALA A 225 16.38 -10.52 15.00
C ALA A 225 15.29 -11.58 14.83
N ILE A 226 15.21 -12.20 13.64
CA ILE A 226 14.34 -13.35 13.41
C ILE A 226 15.12 -14.62 13.71
N ASP A 227 14.53 -15.54 14.47
CA ASP A 227 15.01 -16.91 14.56
C ASP A 227 14.48 -17.74 13.38
N PHE A 228 15.17 -17.67 12.24
CA PHE A 228 14.78 -18.42 11.05
C PHE A 228 14.92 -19.93 11.26
N PHE A 229 15.93 -20.38 11.99
CA PHE A 229 16.17 -21.80 12.16
C PHE A 229 15.17 -22.42 13.15
N GLY A 230 14.65 -21.65 14.10
CA GLY A 230 13.48 -22.05 14.88
C GLY A 230 12.21 -22.29 14.05
N LEU A 231 12.05 -21.63 12.90
CA LEU A 231 10.98 -21.94 11.94
C LEU A 231 11.28 -23.15 11.07
N VAL A 232 12.54 -23.28 10.63
CA VAL A 232 12.98 -24.33 9.71
C VAL A 232 13.04 -25.71 10.38
N VAL A 233 13.49 -25.78 11.63
CA VAL A 233 13.66 -27.03 12.36
C VAL A 233 12.31 -27.72 12.56
N ASN A 234 12.31 -29.02 12.26
CA ASN A 234 11.18 -29.91 12.41
C ASN A 234 11.63 -31.27 12.97
N ASP A 235 10.69 -32.02 13.54
CA ASP A 235 10.94 -33.40 13.97
C ASP A 235 10.92 -34.35 12.77
N ASP A 236 10.18 -34.00 11.71
CA ASP A 236 10.17 -34.69 10.42
C ASP A 236 11.31 -34.15 9.53
N GLU A 237 12.28 -35.01 9.20
CA GLU A 237 13.46 -34.66 8.41
C GLU A 237 13.11 -34.17 7.00
N GLU A 238 12.06 -34.71 6.36
CA GLU A 238 11.68 -34.27 5.01
C GLU A 238 11.04 -32.88 5.03
N LYS A 239 10.25 -32.57 6.07
CA LYS A 239 9.70 -31.23 6.28
C LYS A 239 10.80 -30.22 6.64
N GLU A 240 11.77 -30.64 7.45
CA GLU A 240 12.95 -29.82 7.78
C GLU A 240 13.74 -29.52 6.48
N ASN A 241 14.01 -30.52 5.65
CA ASN A 241 14.71 -30.35 4.38
C ASN A 241 13.96 -29.41 3.41
N ALA A 242 12.64 -29.55 3.28
CA ALA A 242 11.83 -28.66 2.46
C ALA A 242 11.84 -27.21 2.98
N SER A 243 11.86 -27.02 4.29
CA SER A 243 11.94 -25.70 4.93
C SER A 243 13.32 -25.08 4.76
N ILE A 244 14.40 -25.86 4.85
CA ILE A 244 15.78 -25.40 4.56
C ILE A 244 15.86 -24.90 3.12
N ARG A 245 15.33 -25.67 2.17
CA ARG A 245 15.30 -25.26 0.76
C ARG A 245 14.51 -23.96 0.57
N THR A 246 13.32 -23.87 1.17
CA THR A 246 12.49 -22.65 1.11
C THR A 246 13.22 -21.43 1.66
N PHE A 247 13.95 -21.61 2.78
CA PHE A 247 14.78 -20.56 3.36
C PHE A 247 15.88 -20.12 2.40
N VAL A 248 16.69 -21.04 1.86
CA VAL A 248 17.79 -20.73 0.94
C VAL A 248 17.30 -20.09 -0.35
N ASP A 249 16.26 -20.65 -0.98
CA ASP A 249 15.67 -20.14 -2.21
C ASP A 249 15.11 -18.70 -2.04
N SER A 250 14.74 -18.31 -0.82
CA SER A 250 14.28 -16.93 -0.54
C SER A 250 15.40 -15.89 -0.62
N PHE A 251 16.67 -16.30 -0.52
CA PHE A 251 17.84 -15.43 -0.67
C PHE A 251 18.50 -15.55 -2.05
N ASN A 252 18.25 -16.66 -2.74
CA ASN A 252 18.78 -16.95 -4.07
C ASN A 252 17.75 -16.60 -5.16
N LYS A 253 17.67 -15.31 -5.49
CA LYS A 253 16.69 -14.79 -6.45
C LYS A 253 17.17 -15.01 -7.90
N PRO A 254 16.44 -15.77 -8.73
CA PRO A 254 16.83 -15.97 -10.12
C PRO A 254 16.61 -14.68 -10.94
N THR A 255 17.63 -14.27 -11.69
CA THR A 255 17.68 -12.98 -12.43
C THR A 255 16.55 -12.82 -13.47
N ASN A 256 16.02 -13.93 -14.00
CA ASN A 256 14.96 -13.95 -15.03
C ASN A 256 13.68 -14.70 -14.60
N GLY A 257 13.47 -14.91 -13.29
CA GLY A 257 12.31 -15.64 -12.76
C GLY A 257 12.31 -17.14 -13.07
N LYS A 258 13.33 -17.66 -13.76
CA LYS A 258 13.62 -19.10 -13.89
C LYS A 258 15.03 -19.34 -13.37
N ALA A 259 15.15 -20.21 -12.38
CA ALA A 259 16.42 -20.66 -11.86
C ALA A 259 17.18 -21.43 -12.95
N ASP A 260 18.35 -20.93 -13.32
CA ASP A 260 19.26 -21.59 -14.25
C ASP A 260 20.04 -22.72 -13.56
N PHE A 261 21.05 -23.28 -14.24
CA PHE A 261 21.88 -24.33 -13.67
C PHE A 261 22.66 -23.85 -12.43
N PHE A 262 23.18 -22.61 -12.46
CA PHE A 262 24.00 -22.04 -11.40
C PHE A 262 23.15 -21.66 -10.20
N ASP A 263 21.96 -21.10 -10.41
CA ASP A 263 20.99 -20.82 -9.35
C ASP A 263 20.63 -22.11 -8.59
N LYS A 264 20.28 -23.17 -9.32
CA LYS A 264 19.94 -24.47 -8.70
C LYS A 264 21.14 -25.10 -7.98
N GLY A 265 22.32 -24.96 -8.57
CA GLY A 265 23.57 -25.40 -7.95
C GLY A 265 23.83 -24.66 -6.65
N ALA A 266 23.70 -23.34 -6.65
CA ALA A 266 23.92 -22.49 -5.49
C ALA A 266 22.95 -22.81 -4.36
N SER A 267 21.65 -22.92 -4.65
CA SER A 267 20.67 -23.35 -3.64
C SER A 267 21.04 -24.72 -3.07
N SER A 268 21.36 -25.71 -3.90
CA SER A 268 21.68 -27.07 -3.45
C SER A 268 22.94 -27.12 -2.58
N VAL A 269 23.97 -26.33 -2.92
CA VAL A 269 25.19 -26.21 -2.13
C VAL A 269 24.89 -25.54 -0.79
N LEU A 270 24.18 -24.40 -0.79
CA LEU A 270 23.83 -23.65 0.42
C LEU A 270 22.87 -24.39 1.36
N GLU A 271 22.00 -25.24 0.81
CA GLU A 271 21.20 -26.19 1.60
C GLU A 271 22.10 -27.09 2.45
N ALA A 272 23.23 -27.57 1.90
CA ALA A 272 24.16 -28.44 2.62
C ALA A 272 24.81 -27.71 3.82
N PHE A 273 25.24 -26.47 3.61
CA PHE A 273 25.79 -25.63 4.68
C PHE A 273 24.76 -25.32 5.77
N THR A 274 23.52 -25.03 5.36
CA THR A 274 22.43 -24.76 6.29
C THR A 274 22.06 -26.02 7.10
N ARG A 275 22.00 -27.20 6.46
CA ARG A 275 21.79 -28.50 7.12
C ARG A 275 22.89 -28.81 8.12
N CYS A 276 24.15 -28.57 7.76
CA CYS A 276 25.29 -28.76 8.65
C CYS A 276 25.15 -27.93 9.92
N GLU A 277 24.87 -26.64 9.78
CA GLU A 277 24.69 -25.73 10.93
C GLU A 277 23.54 -26.17 11.83
N ILE A 278 22.37 -26.48 11.27
CA ILE A 278 21.20 -26.93 12.04
C ILE A 278 21.50 -28.24 12.79
N LYS A 279 21.95 -29.28 12.09
CA LYS A 279 22.16 -30.61 12.68
C LYS A 279 23.28 -30.61 13.73
N THR A 280 24.33 -29.85 13.51
CA THR A 280 25.45 -29.73 14.47
C THR A 280 25.00 -29.05 15.76
N ASN A 281 24.17 -28.01 15.66
CA ASN A 281 23.66 -27.31 16.83
C ASN A 281 22.51 -28.05 17.53
N LYS A 282 21.71 -28.84 16.80
CA LYS A 282 20.58 -29.62 17.35
C LYS A 282 21.03 -30.53 18.49
N ILE A 283 22.24 -31.10 18.39
CA ILE A 283 22.87 -31.93 19.43
C ILE A 283 23.06 -31.15 20.75
N SER A 284 23.32 -29.84 20.66
CA SER A 284 23.51 -28.95 21.82
C SER A 284 22.22 -28.33 22.36
N GLY A 285 21.06 -28.67 21.79
CA GLY A 285 19.76 -28.09 22.14
C GLY A 285 19.54 -26.67 21.59
N LYS A 286 20.32 -26.24 20.60
CA LYS A 286 20.16 -24.98 19.86
C LYS A 286 19.89 -25.27 18.39
N TYR A 287 19.38 -24.30 17.63
CA TYR A 287 19.10 -24.49 16.20
C TYR A 287 20.16 -23.89 15.28
N GLY A 288 21.16 -23.19 15.83
CA GLY A 288 22.16 -22.44 15.06
C GLY A 288 21.64 -21.07 14.61
N ASP A 289 22.44 -20.38 13.81
CA ASP A 289 22.03 -19.13 13.17
C ASP A 289 22.69 -18.93 11.80
N ILE A 290 22.25 -17.90 11.07
CA ILE A 290 22.81 -17.55 9.76
C ILE A 290 24.32 -17.26 9.84
N GLY A 291 24.80 -16.71 10.96
CA GLY A 291 26.23 -16.46 11.17
C GLY A 291 27.05 -17.75 11.25
N GLY A 292 26.49 -18.83 11.78
CA GLY A 292 27.12 -20.16 11.78
C GLY A 292 27.28 -20.75 10.38
N VAL A 293 26.29 -20.54 9.50
CA VAL A 293 26.40 -20.90 8.07
C VAL A 293 27.56 -20.16 7.42
N VAL A 294 27.67 -18.84 7.63
CA VAL A 294 28.76 -18.02 7.10
C VAL A 294 30.12 -18.47 7.64
N LYS A 295 30.22 -18.78 8.94
CA LYS A 295 31.47 -19.30 9.53
C LYS A 295 31.89 -20.63 8.91
N THR A 296 30.91 -21.53 8.70
CA THR A 296 31.17 -22.83 8.08
C THR A 296 31.63 -22.65 6.63
N TRP A 297 30.97 -21.78 5.86
CA TRP A 297 31.40 -21.42 4.51
C TRP A 297 32.84 -20.87 4.49
N ASN A 298 33.13 -19.87 5.32
CA ASN A 298 34.45 -19.24 5.38
C ASN A 298 35.56 -20.20 5.84
N SER A 299 35.23 -21.30 6.53
CA SER A 299 36.22 -22.32 6.93
C SER A 299 36.82 -23.09 5.75
N PHE A 300 36.13 -23.16 4.61
CA PHE A 300 36.67 -23.73 3.38
C PHE A 300 37.59 -22.76 2.63
N ASN A 301 37.72 -21.51 3.14
CA ASN A 301 38.59 -20.50 2.59
C ASN A 301 38.35 -20.28 1.08
N VAL A 302 37.07 -20.25 0.68
CA VAL A 302 36.61 -19.89 -0.67
C VAL A 302 36.88 -18.40 -0.90
N ASN A 303 38.15 -18.04 -0.89
CA ASN A 303 38.63 -16.69 -1.14
C ASN A 303 38.75 -16.50 -2.65
N PRO A 304 38.57 -15.25 -3.14
CA PRO A 304 38.91 -14.94 -4.51
C PRO A 304 40.37 -15.31 -4.77
N VAL A 305 40.63 -15.80 -5.98
CA VAL A 305 41.99 -16.06 -6.47
C VAL A 305 42.85 -14.83 -6.25
N ASP A 306 44.09 -15.04 -5.81
CA ASP A 306 45.04 -13.97 -5.57
C ASP A 306 45.21 -13.15 -6.87
N THR A 307 44.78 -11.88 -6.84
CA THR A 307 44.77 -11.03 -8.03
C THR A 307 46.16 -10.61 -8.46
N ASP A 308 47.17 -10.84 -7.61
CA ASP A 308 48.56 -10.47 -7.84
C ASP A 308 49.40 -11.63 -8.42
N ILE A 309 48.76 -12.74 -8.84
CA ILE A 309 49.46 -13.87 -9.46
C ILE A 309 50.11 -13.42 -10.77
N ASN A 310 51.40 -13.68 -10.90
CA ASN A 310 52.09 -13.50 -12.17
C ASN A 310 51.68 -14.62 -13.13
N LEU A 311 50.79 -14.32 -14.07
CA LEU A 311 50.29 -15.27 -15.07
C LEU A 311 51.39 -15.83 -15.99
N ASN A 312 52.56 -15.20 -16.01
CA ASN A 312 53.72 -15.67 -16.77
C ASN A 312 54.63 -16.62 -15.97
N ASP A 313 54.31 -16.89 -14.70
CA ASP A 313 55.03 -17.84 -13.83
C ASP A 313 54.25 -19.16 -13.75
N PRO A 314 54.70 -20.22 -14.47
CA PRO A 314 53.98 -21.49 -14.53
C PRO A 314 53.84 -22.18 -13.16
N ASP A 315 54.81 -21.97 -12.26
CA ASP A 315 54.80 -22.61 -10.94
C ASP A 315 53.75 -21.95 -10.03
N GLN A 316 53.63 -20.62 -10.06
CA GLN A 316 52.58 -19.91 -9.32
C GLN A 316 51.16 -20.25 -9.81
N VAL A 317 50.99 -20.36 -11.13
CA VAL A 317 49.69 -20.75 -11.72
C VAL A 317 49.33 -22.18 -11.34
N LYS A 318 50.31 -23.09 -11.35
CA LYS A 318 50.12 -24.49 -10.96
C LYS A 318 49.79 -24.63 -9.47
N ASP A 319 50.50 -23.93 -8.59
CA ASP A 319 50.22 -23.95 -7.15
C ASP A 319 48.80 -23.45 -6.85
N GLU A 320 48.32 -22.43 -7.56
CA GLU A 320 46.96 -21.91 -7.38
C GLU A 320 45.89 -22.87 -7.94
N LEU A 321 46.16 -23.55 -9.06
CA LEU A 321 45.29 -24.59 -9.59
C LEU A 321 45.19 -25.79 -8.63
N GLU A 322 46.30 -26.22 -8.04
CA GLU A 322 46.33 -27.31 -7.04
C GLU A 322 45.53 -26.94 -5.79
N LYS A 323 45.71 -25.73 -5.24
CA LYS A 323 44.88 -25.23 -4.12
C LYS A 323 43.39 -25.24 -4.44
N ASN A 324 43.01 -24.77 -5.62
CA ASN A 324 41.60 -24.75 -6.05
C ASN A 324 41.03 -26.17 -6.17
N GLN A 325 41.78 -27.13 -6.70
CA GLN A 325 41.36 -28.52 -6.78
C GLN A 325 41.21 -29.19 -5.41
N GLU A 326 42.13 -28.92 -4.48
CA GLU A 326 42.03 -29.39 -3.10
C GLU A 326 40.78 -28.83 -2.40
N GLN A 327 40.53 -27.52 -2.53
CA GLN A 327 39.34 -26.87 -1.98
C GLN A 327 38.04 -27.47 -2.54
N LEU A 328 37.95 -27.64 -3.87
CA LEU A 328 36.79 -28.27 -4.51
C LEU A 328 36.59 -29.70 -4.02
N THR A 329 37.67 -30.44 -3.76
CA THR A 329 37.61 -31.80 -3.21
C THR A 329 37.05 -31.80 -1.79
N LEU A 330 37.50 -30.88 -0.93
CA LEU A 330 36.97 -30.72 0.43
C LEU A 330 35.49 -30.35 0.42
N ILE A 331 35.09 -29.40 -0.44
CA ILE A 331 33.69 -29.01 -0.60
C ILE A 331 32.87 -30.21 -1.09
N LYS A 332 33.34 -30.96 -2.10
CA LYS A 332 32.63 -32.15 -2.60
C LYS A 332 32.44 -33.21 -1.51
N GLN A 333 33.46 -33.46 -0.69
CA GLN A 333 33.35 -34.37 0.47
C GLN A 333 32.35 -33.85 1.51
N PHE A 334 32.33 -32.54 1.77
CA PHE A 334 31.33 -31.92 2.63
C PHE A 334 29.91 -32.09 2.08
N LEU A 335 29.71 -31.87 0.78
CA LEU A 335 28.43 -32.06 0.11
C LEU A 335 27.99 -33.53 0.14
N GLN A 336 28.88 -34.49 -0.07
CA GLN A 336 28.56 -35.93 0.04
C GLN A 336 27.92 -36.28 1.39
N LYS A 337 28.41 -35.64 2.47
CA LYS A 337 27.91 -35.84 3.84
C LYS A 337 26.57 -35.14 4.10
N TRP A 338 26.40 -33.90 3.66
CA TRP A 338 25.26 -33.06 4.08
C TRP A 338 24.16 -32.86 3.02
N ASN A 339 24.48 -32.99 1.73
CA ASN A 339 23.52 -32.99 0.63
C ASN A 339 24.11 -33.69 -0.60
N THR A 340 23.99 -35.03 -0.67
CA THR A 340 24.62 -35.83 -1.74
C THR A 340 24.19 -35.39 -3.14
N SER A 341 22.95 -34.94 -3.31
CA SER A 341 22.44 -34.43 -4.60
C SER A 341 23.16 -33.18 -5.08
N ALA A 342 23.77 -32.38 -4.19
CA ALA A 342 24.51 -31.18 -4.57
C ALA A 342 25.88 -31.48 -5.20
N THR A 343 26.39 -32.71 -5.05
CA THR A 343 27.71 -33.11 -5.57
C THR A 343 27.80 -33.09 -7.09
N ILE A 344 26.66 -33.07 -7.80
CA ILE A 344 26.61 -32.93 -9.26
C ILE A 344 27.04 -31.55 -9.75
N TYR A 345 26.97 -30.53 -8.88
CA TYR A 345 27.27 -29.15 -9.22
C TYR A 345 28.73 -28.76 -8.94
N ILE A 346 29.42 -29.56 -8.12
CA ILE A 346 30.82 -29.31 -7.72
C ILE A 346 31.64 -30.55 -8.08
N ASP A 347 32.45 -30.41 -9.12
CA ASP A 347 33.36 -31.44 -9.60
C ASP A 347 34.81 -30.91 -9.70
N PRO A 348 35.75 -31.45 -8.91
CA PRO A 348 37.17 -31.10 -8.99
C PRO A 348 37.78 -31.29 -10.39
N GLN A 349 37.23 -32.22 -11.19
CA GLN A 349 37.67 -32.47 -12.57
C GLN A 349 37.14 -31.43 -13.57
N ASN A 350 36.13 -30.65 -13.18
CA ASN A 350 35.59 -29.52 -13.96
C ASN A 350 35.56 -28.26 -13.07
N PRO A 351 36.73 -27.67 -12.79
CA PRO A 351 36.84 -26.56 -11.84
C PRO A 351 36.11 -25.31 -12.33
N LYS A 352 36.14 -25.00 -13.64
CA LYS A 352 35.51 -23.81 -14.23
C LYS A 352 34.01 -23.75 -13.91
N THR A 353 33.28 -24.85 -14.19
CA THR A 353 31.83 -24.90 -13.92
C THR A 353 31.53 -24.84 -12.42
N SER A 354 32.34 -25.53 -11.61
CA SER A 354 32.18 -25.57 -10.15
C SER A 354 32.40 -24.20 -9.51
N LEU A 355 33.41 -23.45 -9.97
CA LEU A 355 33.69 -22.09 -9.51
C LEU A 355 32.56 -21.12 -9.86
N CYS A 356 31.92 -21.27 -11.03
CA CYS A 356 30.74 -20.47 -11.36
C CYS A 356 29.57 -20.72 -10.39
N VAL A 357 29.32 -21.98 -10.00
CA VAL A 357 28.31 -22.30 -8.98
C VAL A 357 28.67 -21.70 -7.62
N LEU A 358 29.94 -21.78 -7.22
CA LEU A 358 30.41 -21.18 -5.97
C LEU A 358 30.32 -19.65 -6.00
N ALA A 359 30.57 -19.00 -7.15
CA ALA A 359 30.40 -17.57 -7.33
C ALA A 359 28.95 -17.14 -7.05
N SER A 360 27.96 -17.89 -7.57
CA SER A 360 26.55 -17.68 -7.25
C SER A 360 26.24 -17.87 -5.75
N CYS A 361 26.92 -18.81 -5.07
CA CYS A 361 26.78 -18.97 -3.62
C CYS A 361 27.30 -17.74 -2.84
N ILE A 362 28.39 -17.12 -3.29
CA ILE A 362 29.02 -15.96 -2.62
C ILE A 362 28.03 -14.80 -2.49
N GLU A 363 27.19 -14.56 -3.50
CA GLU A 363 26.18 -13.50 -3.43
C GLU A 363 25.20 -13.72 -2.26
N VAL A 364 24.71 -14.95 -2.10
CA VAL A 364 23.81 -15.30 -0.99
C VAL A 364 24.54 -15.24 0.36
N ILE A 365 25.78 -15.76 0.43
CA ILE A 365 26.59 -15.71 1.65
C ILE A 365 26.87 -14.27 2.08
N ARG A 366 27.12 -13.33 1.16
CA ARG A 366 27.24 -11.90 1.48
C ARG A 366 25.97 -11.36 2.12
N LYS A 367 24.78 -11.73 1.62
CA LYS A 367 23.50 -11.34 2.25
C LYS A 367 23.36 -11.93 3.66
N PHE A 368 23.75 -13.19 3.85
CA PHE A 368 23.78 -13.85 5.15
C PHE A 368 24.73 -13.15 6.13
N GLU A 369 25.93 -12.79 5.68
CA GLU A 369 26.92 -12.09 6.48
C GLU A 369 26.43 -10.70 6.90
N VAL A 370 25.91 -9.92 5.95
CA VAL A 370 25.34 -8.59 6.23
C VAL A 370 24.22 -8.68 7.28
N LEU A 371 23.30 -9.63 7.11
CA LEU A 371 22.17 -9.82 8.02
C LEU A 371 22.62 -10.30 9.40
N SER A 372 23.55 -11.26 9.45
CA SER A 372 24.14 -11.76 10.69
C SER A 372 24.85 -10.66 11.47
N ASN A 373 25.62 -9.81 10.79
CA ASN A 373 26.30 -8.67 11.38
C ASN A 373 25.32 -7.64 11.94
N PHE A 374 24.21 -7.37 11.25
CA PHE A 374 23.16 -6.49 11.75
C PHE A 374 22.48 -7.02 13.01
N TRP A 375 22.27 -8.33 13.11
CA TRP A 375 21.55 -8.98 14.19
C TRP A 375 22.40 -9.44 15.36
N LYS A 376 23.72 -9.34 15.26
CA LYS A 376 24.66 -9.68 16.33
C LYS A 376 24.28 -9.02 17.65
N GLY A 377 24.05 -9.84 18.68
CA GLY A 377 23.71 -9.40 20.04
C GLY A 377 22.26 -8.90 20.24
N ARG A 378 21.37 -9.05 19.25
CA ARG A 378 19.95 -8.71 19.40
C ARG A 378 19.14 -9.83 20.05
N GLN A 379 18.01 -9.47 20.63
CA GLN A 379 16.99 -10.44 21.02
C GLN A 379 16.37 -11.07 19.76
N THR A 380 16.22 -12.38 19.78
CA THR A 380 15.59 -13.15 18.71
C THR A 380 14.09 -13.32 18.95
N LEU A 381 13.31 -13.22 17.88
CA LEU A 381 11.89 -13.50 17.86
C LEU A 381 11.66 -14.94 17.40
N ASP A 382 11.08 -15.75 18.27
CA ASP A 382 10.53 -17.07 17.94
C ASP A 382 9.13 -16.90 17.34
N ILE A 383 9.03 -17.15 16.04
CA ILE A 383 7.82 -16.91 15.26
C ILE A 383 6.78 -18.00 15.52
N ARG A 384 7.18 -19.27 15.62
CA ARG A 384 6.25 -20.38 15.90
C ARG A 384 5.60 -20.19 17.26
N ARG A 385 6.38 -19.80 18.29
CA ARG A 385 5.83 -19.43 19.59
C ARG A 385 4.91 -18.23 19.49
N TRP A 386 5.32 -17.18 18.79
CA TRP A 386 4.51 -15.97 18.65
C TRP A 386 3.17 -16.25 17.99
N VAL A 387 3.16 -16.95 16.86
CA VAL A 387 1.94 -17.28 16.09
C VAL A 387 0.93 -18.04 16.94
N ASN A 388 1.39 -18.95 17.80
CA ASN A 388 0.57 -19.80 18.67
C ASN A 388 0.28 -19.19 20.06
N THR A 389 0.81 -18.01 20.38
CA THR A 389 0.57 -17.35 21.69
C THR A 389 -0.50 -16.27 21.55
N ALA A 390 -1.61 -16.39 22.28
CA ALA A 390 -2.73 -15.44 22.19
C ALA A 390 -2.29 -13.95 22.30
N PRO A 391 -2.87 -13.02 21.52
CA PRO A 391 -2.44 -11.61 21.46
C PRO A 391 -2.57 -10.80 22.75
N LYS A 392 -3.23 -11.32 23.79
CA LYS A 392 -3.22 -10.73 25.15
C LYS A 392 -1.98 -11.10 25.95
N LYS A 393 -1.33 -12.22 25.63
CA LYS A 393 -0.16 -12.78 26.34
C LYS A 393 1.17 -12.36 25.71
N ASP A 394 1.15 -11.88 24.47
CA ASP A 394 2.32 -11.44 23.72
C ASP A 394 1.96 -10.25 22.83
N ARG A 395 2.95 -9.62 22.19
CA ARG A 395 2.72 -8.44 21.34
C ARG A 395 1.87 -8.83 20.13
N PRO A 396 0.80 -8.08 19.80
CA PRO A 396 -0.11 -8.45 18.72
C PRO A 396 0.47 -8.25 17.31
N VAL A 397 1.51 -7.42 17.15
CA VAL A 397 1.99 -7.01 15.82
C VAL A 397 3.47 -7.33 15.63
N ILE A 398 3.83 -7.83 14.45
CA ILE A 398 5.19 -7.83 13.88
C ILE A 398 5.21 -6.82 12.75
N ILE A 399 6.19 -5.91 12.76
CA ILE A 399 6.44 -4.96 11.68
C ILE A 399 7.74 -5.37 10.98
N LEU A 400 7.63 -5.70 9.70
CA LEU A 400 8.74 -5.98 8.79
C LEU A 400 9.01 -4.71 7.99
N THR A 401 10.21 -4.14 8.14
CA THR A 401 10.54 -2.86 7.49
C THR A 401 11.37 -3.05 6.24
N ASN A 402 11.09 -2.28 5.19
CA ASN A 402 11.95 -2.20 4.02
C ASN A 402 13.04 -1.11 4.19
N SER A 403 14.09 -1.15 3.36
CA SER A 403 15.13 -0.12 3.28
C SER A 403 15.53 0.16 1.84
N ASN A 404 15.56 1.43 1.46
CA ASN A 404 16.09 1.85 0.16
C ASN A 404 17.62 1.63 0.05
N GLN A 405 18.34 1.64 1.18
CA GLN A 405 19.80 1.42 1.19
C GLN A 405 20.16 -0.06 1.13
N PHE A 406 19.32 -0.92 1.69
CA PHE A 406 19.54 -2.37 1.80
C PHE A 406 18.39 -3.14 1.16
N SER A 407 17.89 -2.69 0.00
CA SER A 407 16.65 -3.19 -0.60
C SER A 407 16.70 -4.68 -0.94
N ASP A 408 17.84 -5.15 -1.45
CA ASP A 408 18.03 -6.57 -1.77
C ASP A 408 18.03 -7.46 -0.52
N VAL A 409 18.76 -7.06 0.53
CA VAL A 409 18.74 -7.78 1.82
C VAL A 409 17.35 -7.73 2.45
N ALA A 410 16.66 -6.58 2.34
CA ALA A 410 15.31 -6.39 2.85
C ALA A 410 14.29 -7.31 2.17
N ASP A 411 14.28 -7.35 0.83
CA ASP A 411 13.44 -8.28 0.07
C ASP A 411 13.69 -9.73 0.50
N CYS A 412 14.97 -10.15 0.56
CA CYS A 412 15.32 -11.53 0.88
C CYS A 412 14.86 -11.94 2.30
N TYR A 413 15.12 -11.16 3.34
CA TYR A 413 14.73 -11.56 4.70
C TYR A 413 13.21 -11.50 4.91
N ILE A 414 12.51 -10.53 4.31
CA ILE A 414 11.05 -10.41 4.41
C ILE A 414 10.39 -11.56 3.65
N SER A 415 10.86 -11.85 2.44
CA SER A 415 10.40 -12.97 1.64
C SER A 415 10.67 -14.30 2.35
N ALA A 416 11.84 -14.49 2.95
CA ALA A 416 12.15 -15.68 3.76
C ALA A 416 11.19 -15.83 4.95
N PHE A 417 10.90 -14.73 5.65
CA PHE A 417 9.93 -14.72 6.74
C PHE A 417 8.55 -15.15 6.24
N ILE A 418 8.07 -14.55 5.15
CA ILE A 418 6.74 -14.83 4.60
C ILE A 418 6.67 -16.26 4.07
N ASN A 419 7.63 -16.72 3.28
CA ASN A 419 7.63 -18.05 2.70
C ASN A 419 7.60 -19.14 3.78
N LEU A 420 8.41 -19.00 4.85
CA LEU A 420 8.45 -19.97 5.95
C LEU A 420 7.19 -19.92 6.82
N ILE A 421 6.70 -18.73 7.18
CA ILE A 421 5.52 -18.62 8.04
C ILE A 421 4.26 -19.08 7.32
N VAL A 422 4.16 -18.87 6.00
CA VAL A 422 3.05 -19.34 5.14
C VAL A 422 2.92 -20.85 5.26
N SER A 423 4.01 -21.59 5.11
CA SER A 423 4.02 -23.05 5.27
C SER A 423 3.54 -23.46 6.67
N GLU A 424 4.03 -22.80 7.73
CA GLU A 424 3.65 -23.10 9.12
C GLU A 424 2.15 -22.88 9.39
N VAL A 425 1.57 -21.77 8.90
CA VAL A 425 0.17 -21.40 9.24
C VAL A 425 -0.87 -22.10 8.36
N ILE A 426 -0.46 -22.70 7.25
CA ILE A 426 -1.37 -23.46 6.37
C ILE A 426 -1.49 -24.92 6.82
N GLU A 427 -0.48 -25.47 7.50
CA GLU A 427 -0.48 -26.83 8.03
C GLU A 427 -1.69 -27.12 8.92
N GLU A 428 -2.18 -28.35 8.90
CA GLU A 428 -3.39 -28.76 9.63
C GLU A 428 -3.29 -28.49 11.14
N SER A 429 -2.08 -28.65 11.69
CA SER A 429 -1.73 -28.42 13.09
C SER A 429 -1.98 -26.98 13.56
N TYR A 430 -1.95 -26.00 12.66
CA TYR A 430 -2.23 -24.61 13.02
C TYR A 430 -3.74 -24.39 13.24
N GLN A 431 -4.10 -24.27 14.52
CA GLN A 431 -5.46 -24.00 14.99
C GLN A 431 -5.41 -22.98 16.14
N VAL A 432 -5.95 -21.79 15.88
CA VAL A 432 -6.00 -20.69 16.86
C VAL A 432 -7.38 -20.02 16.85
N ASP A 433 -7.77 -19.46 18.00
CA ASP A 433 -9.07 -18.81 18.15
C ASP A 433 -9.08 -17.36 17.63
N TRP A 434 -7.91 -16.73 17.46
CA TRP A 434 -7.77 -15.37 16.94
C TRP A 434 -7.56 -15.37 15.42
N LYS A 435 -7.68 -14.19 14.81
CA LYS A 435 -7.34 -13.99 13.40
C LYS A 435 -5.89 -13.55 13.26
N LEU A 436 -5.23 -13.98 12.18
CA LEU A 436 -3.89 -13.57 11.80
C LEU A 436 -3.94 -12.79 10.48
N TYR A 437 -3.65 -11.50 10.55
CA TYR A 437 -3.66 -10.61 9.40
C TYR A 437 -2.27 -10.50 8.77
N PHE A 438 -2.18 -10.75 7.46
CA PHE A 438 -1.05 -10.36 6.63
C PHE A 438 -1.41 -9.05 5.93
N MET A 439 -0.87 -7.94 6.42
CA MET A 439 -1.07 -6.62 5.82
C MET A 439 0.20 -6.19 5.11
N LEU A 440 0.23 -6.36 3.79
CA LEU A 440 1.43 -6.14 2.99
C LEU A 440 1.28 -4.89 2.11
N ASP A 441 1.96 -3.81 2.51
CA ASP A 441 2.07 -2.61 1.67
C ASP A 441 3.06 -2.84 0.51
N GLU A 442 2.85 -2.17 -0.62
CA GLU A 442 3.51 -2.39 -1.92
C GLU A 442 4.07 -3.81 -2.12
N PHE A 443 3.18 -4.80 -2.10
CA PHE A 443 3.52 -6.21 -2.25
C PHE A 443 4.50 -6.56 -3.40
N PRO A 444 4.50 -5.90 -4.58
CA PRO A 444 5.42 -6.21 -5.67
C PRO A 444 6.90 -5.96 -5.34
N GLN A 445 7.21 -5.21 -4.27
CA GLN A 445 8.59 -5.05 -3.82
C GLN A 445 9.17 -6.33 -3.19
N LEU A 446 8.31 -7.28 -2.79
CA LEU A 446 8.70 -8.54 -2.16
C LEU A 446 8.87 -9.65 -3.21
N SER A 447 9.81 -9.43 -4.12
CA SER A 447 9.91 -10.22 -5.35
C SER A 447 10.40 -11.66 -5.14
N SER A 448 11.04 -11.95 -3.99
CA SER A 448 11.49 -13.30 -3.64
C SER A 448 10.40 -14.17 -2.99
N ILE A 449 9.16 -13.70 -2.90
CA ILE A 449 8.03 -14.51 -2.40
C ILE A 449 7.67 -15.61 -3.41
N ASN A 450 7.51 -16.84 -2.92
CA ASN A 450 6.92 -17.93 -3.70
C ASN A 450 5.41 -17.70 -3.84
N LEU A 451 4.98 -17.11 -4.96
CA LEU A 451 3.57 -16.79 -5.19
C LEU A 451 2.63 -18.01 -5.11
N LYS A 452 3.07 -19.20 -5.53
CA LYS A 452 2.21 -20.40 -5.51
C LYS A 452 1.86 -20.80 -4.08
N GLU A 453 2.84 -20.78 -3.19
CA GLU A 453 2.63 -21.05 -1.77
C GLU A 453 1.88 -19.89 -1.10
N PHE A 454 2.24 -18.66 -1.41
CA PHE A 454 1.60 -17.48 -0.87
C PHE A 454 0.09 -17.43 -1.17
N LEU A 455 -0.33 -17.80 -2.39
CA LEU A 455 -1.74 -17.83 -2.78
C LEU A 455 -2.57 -18.91 -2.05
N LYS A 456 -1.95 -19.82 -1.31
CA LYS A 456 -2.70 -20.71 -0.40
C LYS A 456 -3.25 -19.97 0.82
N LEU A 457 -2.71 -18.81 1.20
CA LEU A 457 -3.26 -17.99 2.28
C LEU A 457 -4.72 -17.56 2.01
N PRO A 458 -5.05 -16.92 0.86
CA PRO A 458 -6.44 -16.59 0.55
C PRO A 458 -7.34 -17.81 0.34
N ASP A 459 -6.83 -18.90 -0.26
CA ASP A 459 -7.65 -20.05 -0.65
C ASP A 459 -7.95 -21.01 0.50
N VAL A 460 -6.91 -21.44 1.20
CA VAL A 460 -6.96 -22.44 2.28
C VAL A 460 -6.91 -21.75 3.65
N GLY A 461 -6.02 -20.76 3.79
CA GLY A 461 -5.76 -20.09 5.07
C GLY A 461 -6.98 -19.38 5.66
N ARG A 462 -7.94 -18.95 4.84
CA ARG A 462 -9.19 -18.32 5.31
C ARG A 462 -9.93 -19.17 6.35
N GLY A 463 -9.95 -20.50 6.18
CA GLY A 463 -10.59 -21.45 7.11
C GLY A 463 -9.87 -21.56 8.45
N LYS A 464 -8.59 -21.16 8.51
CA LYS A 464 -7.73 -21.16 9.69
C LYS A 464 -7.65 -19.80 10.38
N GLY A 465 -8.54 -18.87 10.02
CA GLY A 465 -8.53 -17.51 10.59
C GLY A 465 -7.45 -16.60 10.02
N ILE A 466 -6.78 -16.97 8.92
CA ILE A 466 -5.81 -16.12 8.23
C ILE A 466 -6.53 -15.13 7.33
N ARG A 467 -6.07 -13.88 7.31
CA ARG A 467 -6.63 -12.78 6.52
C ARG A 467 -5.53 -12.08 5.75
N THR A 468 -5.60 -12.11 4.44
CA THR A 468 -4.58 -11.47 3.59
C THR A 468 -5.12 -10.17 3.01
N ILE A 469 -4.40 -9.08 3.25
CA ILE A 469 -4.72 -7.74 2.76
C ILE A 469 -3.47 -7.17 2.09
N LEU A 470 -3.55 -6.96 0.78
CA LEU A 470 -2.43 -6.45 -0.02
C LEU A 470 -2.73 -5.07 -0.57
N ALA A 471 -1.72 -4.22 -0.59
CA ALA A 471 -1.75 -2.98 -1.34
C ALA A 471 -0.82 -3.05 -2.56
N LEU A 472 -1.33 -2.62 -3.70
CA LEU A 472 -0.63 -2.58 -4.99
C LEU A 472 -0.83 -1.21 -5.64
N GLN A 473 0.14 -0.74 -6.42
CA GLN A 473 -0.10 0.44 -7.27
C GLN A 473 -0.81 0.08 -8.56
N ARG A 474 -0.30 -0.94 -9.26
CA ARG A 474 -0.80 -1.34 -10.57
C ARG A 474 -0.75 -2.85 -10.75
N THR A 475 -1.73 -3.40 -11.47
CA THR A 475 -1.78 -4.84 -11.78
C THR A 475 -0.56 -5.30 -12.61
N SER A 476 0.00 -4.43 -13.45
CA SER A 476 1.19 -4.71 -14.27
C SER A 476 2.46 -5.00 -13.48
N GLN A 477 2.57 -4.51 -12.24
CA GLN A 477 3.73 -4.76 -11.37
C GLN A 477 3.86 -6.22 -10.95
N ILE A 478 2.75 -6.96 -10.91
CA ILE A 478 2.77 -8.39 -10.61
C ILE A 478 3.47 -9.16 -11.73
N LYS A 479 3.17 -8.80 -12.98
CA LYS A 479 3.81 -9.42 -14.15
C LYS A 479 5.31 -9.12 -14.19
N SER A 480 5.72 -7.88 -13.91
CA SER A 480 7.14 -7.52 -13.90
C SER A 480 7.92 -8.15 -12.75
N SER A 481 7.32 -8.27 -11.57
CA SER A 481 8.05 -8.69 -10.36
C SER A 481 8.07 -10.21 -10.17
N PHE A 482 7.03 -10.92 -10.65
CA PHE A 482 6.87 -12.36 -10.39
C PHE A 482 6.65 -13.20 -11.65
N ASN A 483 6.62 -12.61 -12.85
CA ASN A 483 6.33 -13.30 -14.10
C ASN A 483 4.99 -14.08 -14.08
N MET A 484 4.02 -13.59 -13.31
CA MET A 484 2.66 -14.14 -13.21
C MET A 484 1.67 -13.19 -13.87
N ASP A 485 0.62 -13.73 -14.48
CA ASP A 485 -0.49 -12.93 -14.98
C ASP A 485 -1.17 -12.18 -13.82
N GLY A 486 -1.20 -10.84 -13.93
CA GLY A 486 -1.73 -9.97 -12.88
C GLY A 486 -3.24 -10.18 -12.66
N ASP A 487 -4.01 -10.41 -13.72
CA ASP A 487 -5.45 -10.67 -13.62
C ASP A 487 -5.72 -11.94 -12.81
N SER A 488 -4.98 -13.02 -13.11
CA SER A 488 -5.06 -14.28 -12.39
C SER A 488 -4.68 -14.12 -10.91
N PHE A 489 -3.64 -13.34 -10.60
CA PHE A 489 -3.24 -13.04 -9.22
C PHE A 489 -4.32 -12.25 -8.47
N ILE A 490 -4.83 -11.18 -9.06
CA ILE A 490 -5.90 -10.36 -8.47
C ILE A 490 -7.19 -11.17 -8.28
N GLY A 491 -7.45 -12.16 -9.15
CA GLY A 491 -8.58 -13.07 -9.05
C GLY A 491 -8.63 -13.87 -7.74
N ALA A 492 -7.49 -14.11 -7.09
CA ALA A 492 -7.43 -14.80 -5.79
C ALA A 492 -7.96 -13.93 -4.62
N PHE A 493 -8.08 -12.61 -4.82
CA PHE A 493 -8.57 -11.66 -3.82
C PHE A 493 -10.00 -11.25 -4.15
N GLN A 494 -10.95 -11.79 -3.39
CA GLN A 494 -12.37 -11.66 -3.72
C GLN A 494 -12.93 -10.28 -3.34
N ASN A 495 -12.38 -9.65 -2.30
CA ASN A 495 -12.69 -8.28 -1.92
C ASN A 495 -11.75 -7.31 -2.63
N LYS A 496 -12.31 -6.24 -3.19
CA LYS A 496 -11.56 -5.27 -3.98
C LYS A 496 -11.86 -3.85 -3.52
N ILE A 497 -10.80 -3.10 -3.22
CA ILE A 497 -10.89 -1.69 -2.87
C ILE A 497 -10.02 -0.92 -3.85
N TRP A 498 -10.60 0.07 -4.52
CA TRP A 498 -9.87 0.97 -5.42
C TRP A 498 -9.80 2.36 -4.82
N CYS A 499 -8.57 2.84 -4.67
CA CYS A 499 -8.25 4.25 -4.50
C CYS A 499 -8.06 4.88 -5.88
N ARG A 500 -7.68 6.16 -5.93
CA ARG A 500 -7.35 6.82 -7.22
C ARG A 500 -6.31 6.00 -7.98
N MET A 501 -6.56 5.75 -9.27
CA MET A 501 -5.76 4.85 -10.09
C MET A 501 -4.98 5.59 -11.17
N ALA A 502 -3.89 4.97 -11.62
CA ALA A 502 -3.19 5.37 -12.82
C ALA A 502 -3.99 4.96 -14.06
N THR A 503 -3.79 5.68 -15.17
CA THR A 503 -4.57 5.53 -16.40
C THR A 503 -4.46 4.14 -17.04
N ASP A 504 -3.33 3.45 -16.85
CA ASP A 504 -3.04 2.13 -17.41
C ASP A 504 -3.81 0.98 -16.74
N ASP A 505 -4.30 1.15 -15.51
CA ASP A 505 -5.05 0.12 -14.78
C ASP A 505 -6.59 0.26 -14.93
N LEU A 506 -7.06 1.32 -15.61
CA LEU A 506 -8.49 1.62 -15.78
C LEU A 506 -9.25 0.52 -16.54
N THR A 507 -8.63 -0.03 -17.58
CA THR A 507 -9.22 -1.11 -18.39
C THR A 507 -9.47 -2.38 -17.56
N ASN A 508 -8.60 -2.67 -16.59
CA ASN A 508 -8.74 -3.82 -15.70
C ASN A 508 -9.93 -3.63 -14.76
N ILE A 509 -10.14 -2.42 -14.23
CA ILE A 509 -11.31 -2.12 -13.39
C ILE A 509 -12.59 -2.27 -14.18
N GLU A 510 -12.64 -1.73 -15.40
CA GLU A 510 -13.81 -1.83 -16.28
C GLU A 510 -14.20 -3.29 -16.54
N LYS A 511 -13.21 -4.15 -16.79
CA LYS A 511 -13.39 -5.60 -16.95
C LYS A 511 -13.92 -6.25 -15.67
N GLU A 512 -13.41 -5.85 -14.50
CA GLU A 512 -13.79 -6.42 -13.21
C GLU A 512 -15.14 -5.95 -12.68
N LEU A 513 -15.51 -4.68 -12.90
CA LEU A 513 -16.84 -4.16 -12.58
C LEU A 513 -17.89 -4.73 -13.53
N GLY A 514 -17.50 -4.92 -14.80
CA GLY A 514 -18.33 -5.50 -15.83
C GLY A 514 -19.41 -4.55 -16.35
N LYS A 515 -20.46 -5.15 -16.91
CA LYS A 515 -21.62 -4.43 -17.44
C LYS A 515 -22.82 -4.57 -16.53
N ARG A 516 -23.73 -3.60 -16.63
CA ARG A 516 -25.04 -3.60 -15.97
C ARG A 516 -26.15 -3.51 -17.00
N ASP A 517 -27.22 -4.23 -16.72
CA ASP A 517 -28.45 -4.15 -17.50
C ASP A 517 -29.37 -3.14 -16.83
N ILE A 518 -29.71 -2.09 -17.57
CA ILE A 518 -30.59 -1.02 -17.12
C ILE A 518 -31.83 -0.93 -18.00
N ARG A 519 -32.95 -0.57 -17.38
CA ARG A 519 -34.17 -0.17 -18.05
C ARG A 519 -34.31 1.34 -17.96
N GLU A 520 -34.09 2.02 -19.07
CA GLU A 520 -34.27 3.45 -19.19
C GLU A 520 -35.69 3.76 -19.67
N THR A 521 -36.43 4.54 -18.90
CA THR A 521 -37.71 5.11 -19.31
C THR A 521 -37.50 6.59 -19.60
N SER A 522 -37.42 6.92 -20.89
CA SER A 522 -37.26 8.30 -21.36
C SER A 522 -38.63 8.86 -21.74
N ILE A 523 -38.88 10.12 -21.36
CA ILE A 523 -40.11 10.82 -21.73
C ILE A 523 -39.74 12.05 -22.55
N SER A 524 -40.15 12.05 -23.81
CA SER A 524 -40.05 13.23 -24.67
C SER A 524 -41.39 13.95 -24.73
N SER A 525 -41.34 15.28 -24.67
CA SER A 525 -42.49 16.13 -24.90
C SER A 525 -42.29 16.92 -26.18
N ASN A 526 -43.14 16.68 -27.17
CA ASN A 526 -43.14 17.44 -28.41
C ASN A 526 -44.31 18.43 -28.39
N TYR A 527 -44.05 19.67 -28.81
CA TYR A 527 -45.08 20.67 -29.03
C TYR A 527 -45.51 20.61 -30.50
N THR A 528 -46.76 20.22 -30.75
CA THR A 528 -47.38 20.30 -32.08
C THR A 528 -48.43 21.39 -32.09
N ALA A 529 -48.89 21.80 -33.28
CA ALA A 529 -49.93 22.82 -33.45
C ALA A 529 -51.27 22.49 -32.74
N GLN A 530 -51.48 21.23 -32.34
CA GLN A 530 -52.66 20.74 -31.61
C GLN A 530 -52.43 20.56 -30.10
N GLY A 531 -51.23 20.85 -29.58
CA GLY A 531 -50.93 20.81 -28.14
C GLY A 531 -49.65 20.05 -27.78
N LYS A 532 -49.48 19.78 -26.47
CA LYS A 532 -48.32 19.05 -25.93
C LYS A 532 -48.58 17.54 -25.98
N SER A 533 -47.84 16.81 -26.81
CA SER A 533 -47.84 15.34 -26.78
C SER A 533 -46.69 14.83 -25.90
N LEU A 534 -46.99 13.84 -25.04
CA LEU A 534 -46.01 13.13 -24.22
C LEU A 534 -45.84 11.73 -24.79
N SER A 535 -44.63 11.37 -25.19
CA SER A 535 -44.29 10.01 -25.58
C SER A 535 -43.33 9.40 -24.58
N THR A 536 -43.70 8.24 -24.05
CA THR A 536 -42.87 7.44 -23.15
C THR A 536 -42.19 6.34 -23.95
N LYS A 537 -40.87 6.29 -23.93
CA LYS A 537 -40.07 5.21 -24.53
C LYS A 537 -39.37 4.45 -23.42
N VAL A 538 -39.62 3.15 -23.33
CA VAL A 538 -38.88 2.24 -22.45
C VAL A 538 -37.83 1.53 -23.30
N THR A 539 -36.57 1.52 -22.87
CA THR A 539 -35.48 0.85 -23.57
C THR A 539 -34.61 0.12 -22.56
N ASP A 540 -34.45 -1.19 -22.76
CA ASP A 540 -33.51 -2.01 -22.01
C ASP A 540 -32.14 -1.90 -22.71
N LYS A 541 -31.10 -1.54 -21.96
CA LYS A 541 -29.73 -1.34 -22.45
C LYS A 541 -28.75 -2.06 -21.54
N SER A 542 -27.68 -2.59 -22.12
CA SER A 542 -26.52 -3.10 -21.38
C SER A 542 -25.38 -2.11 -21.55
N GLU A 543 -24.87 -1.57 -20.45
CA GLU A 543 -23.81 -0.55 -20.45
C GLU A 543 -22.74 -0.89 -19.41
N ASN A 544 -21.57 -0.27 -19.51
CA ASN A 544 -20.55 -0.40 -18.47
C ASN A 544 -21.06 0.20 -17.16
N VAL A 545 -20.70 -0.42 -16.04
CA VAL A 545 -21.16 -0.01 -14.70
C VAL A 545 -20.83 1.45 -14.40
N ILE A 546 -19.64 1.90 -14.81
CA ILE A 546 -19.18 3.29 -14.73
C ILE A 546 -18.13 3.53 -15.81
N ASN A 547 -17.98 4.77 -16.24
CA ASN A 547 -16.87 5.19 -17.09
C ASN A 547 -15.59 5.28 -16.23
N SER A 548 -14.51 4.64 -16.65
CA SER A 548 -13.26 4.64 -15.88
C SER A 548 -12.64 6.02 -15.69
N ASN A 549 -12.82 6.93 -16.65
CA ASN A 549 -12.27 8.28 -16.55
C ASN A 549 -12.99 9.09 -15.47
N ASP A 550 -14.31 8.92 -15.35
CA ASP A 550 -15.08 9.55 -14.28
C ASP A 550 -14.62 9.03 -12.92
N LEU A 551 -14.39 7.72 -12.82
CA LEU A 551 -13.87 7.10 -11.59
C LEU A 551 -12.50 7.65 -11.19
N GLN A 552 -11.58 7.87 -12.14
CA GLN A 552 -10.26 8.44 -11.87
C GLN A 552 -10.34 9.85 -11.27
N ASN A 553 -11.30 10.66 -11.73
CA ASN A 553 -11.51 12.03 -11.23
C ASN A 553 -12.22 12.06 -9.87
N GLU A 554 -13.06 11.07 -9.58
CA GLU A 554 -13.81 11.02 -8.33
C GLU A 554 -13.02 10.42 -7.16
N LEU A 555 -12.17 9.44 -7.42
CA LEU A 555 -11.42 8.73 -6.39
C LEU A 555 -10.24 9.55 -5.84
N GLY A 556 -9.86 9.26 -4.60
CA GLY A 556 -8.67 9.83 -3.96
C GLY A 556 -8.97 10.82 -2.85
N VAL A 557 -8.03 11.74 -2.62
CA VAL A 557 -8.05 12.64 -1.46
C VAL A 557 -9.18 13.67 -1.55
N VAL A 558 -10.04 13.72 -0.52
CA VAL A 558 -11.12 14.70 -0.40
C VAL A 558 -10.72 15.80 0.57
N ARG A 559 -10.82 17.05 0.10
CA ARG A 559 -10.56 18.26 0.89
C ARG A 559 -11.80 19.17 0.89
N ASN A 560 -11.96 19.95 1.96
CA ASN A 560 -12.98 20.98 1.99
C ASN A 560 -12.56 22.22 1.17
N LYS A 561 -13.45 23.21 1.06
CA LYS A 561 -13.17 24.50 0.37
C LYS A 561 -11.98 25.29 0.95
N GLN A 562 -11.59 25.00 2.20
CA GLN A 562 -10.46 25.63 2.89
C GLN A 562 -9.17 24.79 2.77
N GLY A 563 -9.17 23.73 1.95
CA GLY A 563 -8.02 22.84 1.77
C GLY A 563 -7.78 21.82 2.88
N LYS A 564 -8.60 21.80 3.94
CA LYS A 564 -8.52 20.83 5.04
C LYS A 564 -8.88 19.44 4.54
N PHE A 565 -8.03 18.46 4.86
CA PHE A 565 -8.26 17.05 4.57
C PHE A 565 -9.48 16.52 5.32
N LEU A 566 -10.41 15.90 4.59
CA LEU A 566 -11.62 15.27 5.14
C LEU A 566 -11.48 13.75 5.19
N GLY A 567 -10.90 13.15 4.14
CA GLY A 567 -10.79 11.71 4.00
C GLY A 567 -10.37 11.30 2.60
N VAL A 568 -10.57 10.03 2.27
CA VAL A 568 -10.27 9.46 0.95
C VAL A 568 -11.52 8.83 0.36
N LYS A 569 -11.91 9.23 -0.85
CA LYS A 569 -12.97 8.61 -1.63
C LYS A 569 -12.42 7.34 -2.28
N VAL A 570 -13.02 6.20 -1.94
CA VAL A 570 -12.63 4.86 -2.40
C VAL A 570 -13.83 4.13 -2.97
N LEU A 571 -13.60 3.24 -3.92
CA LEU A 571 -14.60 2.32 -4.43
C LEU A 571 -14.43 0.97 -3.74
N ILE A 572 -15.50 0.42 -3.16
CA ILE A 572 -15.47 -0.85 -2.42
C ILE A 572 -16.38 -1.85 -3.12
N LYS A 573 -15.80 -2.96 -3.57
CA LYS A 573 -16.52 -4.14 -4.06
C LYS A 573 -16.33 -5.30 -3.10
N ILE A 574 -17.46 -5.80 -2.61
CA ILE A 574 -17.53 -6.99 -1.76
C ILE A 574 -18.14 -8.13 -2.59
N THR A 575 -17.64 -9.34 -2.37
CA THR A 575 -18.18 -10.55 -2.99
C THR A 575 -19.65 -10.75 -2.63
N ASN A 576 -20.44 -11.24 -3.58
CA ASN A 576 -21.89 -11.49 -3.42
C ASN A 576 -22.74 -10.26 -3.08
N ASN A 577 -22.20 -9.03 -3.19
CA ASN A 577 -22.98 -7.81 -3.13
C ASN A 577 -22.93 -7.11 -4.50
N PRO A 578 -24.07 -6.95 -5.23
CA PRO A 578 -24.07 -6.24 -6.51
C PRO A 578 -23.74 -4.75 -6.38
N ARG A 579 -23.95 -4.15 -5.20
CA ARG A 579 -23.60 -2.75 -4.93
C ARG A 579 -22.08 -2.60 -4.86
N VAL A 580 -21.57 -1.63 -5.61
CA VAL A 580 -20.19 -1.17 -5.58
C VAL A 580 -20.21 0.21 -4.93
N ALA A 581 -19.79 0.29 -3.68
CA ALA A 581 -20.02 1.50 -2.90
C ALA A 581 -18.89 2.51 -3.10
N LEU A 582 -19.24 3.73 -3.47
CA LEU A 582 -18.32 4.84 -3.56
C LEU A 582 -18.37 5.62 -2.24
N VAL A 583 -17.34 5.45 -1.41
CA VAL A 583 -17.34 5.91 -0.01
C VAL A 583 -16.15 6.80 0.28
N THR A 584 -16.40 7.95 0.89
CA THR A 584 -15.40 8.79 1.54
C THR A 584 -15.12 8.26 2.94
N LEU A 585 -13.95 7.65 3.13
CA LEU A 585 -13.48 7.15 4.41
C LEU A 585 -12.74 8.26 5.17
N PRO A 586 -13.15 8.60 6.40
CA PRO A 586 -12.41 9.54 7.24
C PRO A 586 -11.12 8.88 7.78
N PRO A 587 -10.07 9.67 8.04
CA PRO A 587 -8.87 9.16 8.70
C PRO A 587 -9.20 8.66 10.10
N VAL A 588 -8.54 7.57 10.51
CA VAL A 588 -8.60 7.07 11.87
C VAL A 588 -7.51 7.70 12.74
N VAL A 589 -7.81 7.88 14.02
CA VAL A 589 -6.84 8.36 15.02
C VAL A 589 -6.41 7.20 15.89
N PHE A 590 -5.11 7.13 16.17
CA PHE A 590 -4.50 6.15 17.07
C PHE A 590 -4.21 6.83 18.42
N PRO A 591 -5.16 6.80 19.38
CA PRO A 591 -4.95 7.44 20.69
C PRO A 591 -3.76 6.83 21.42
N GLU A 592 -2.96 7.67 22.09
CA GLU A 592 -1.82 7.19 22.87
C GLU A 592 -2.29 6.24 23.98
N ARG A 593 -1.57 5.13 24.20
CA ARG A 593 -1.80 4.25 25.36
C ARG A 593 -1.57 5.06 26.63
N VAL A 594 -2.66 5.37 27.34
CA VAL A 594 -2.57 5.84 28.72
C VAL A 594 -1.88 4.74 29.51
N LYS A 595 -0.65 4.98 29.97
CA LYS A 595 0.02 4.10 30.93
C LYS A 595 -0.85 4.13 32.19
N VAL A 596 -1.68 3.11 32.39
CA VAL A 596 -2.33 2.87 33.67
C VAL A 596 -1.18 2.58 34.63
N GLY A 597 -0.79 3.59 35.41
CA GLY A 597 0.26 3.45 36.40
C GLY A 597 -0.19 2.40 37.41
N THR A 598 0.39 1.21 37.32
CA THR A 598 0.37 0.27 38.43
C THR A 598 1.01 1.01 39.60
N ARG A 599 0.22 1.43 40.58
CA ARG A 599 0.73 1.91 41.87
C ARG A 599 1.48 0.74 42.48
N VAL A 600 2.79 0.67 42.23
CA VAL A 600 3.69 -0.11 43.05
C VAL A 600 3.76 0.64 44.37
N SER A 601 3.07 0.14 45.38
CA SER A 601 3.25 0.57 46.76
C SER A 601 4.63 0.11 47.22
N THR A 602 5.66 0.88 46.86
CA THR A 602 6.93 0.80 47.57
C THR A 602 6.71 1.38 48.96
N SER A 603 6.72 0.50 49.95
CA SER A 603 6.83 0.81 51.36
C SER A 603 8.08 1.67 51.58
N ALA A 604 7.86 2.99 51.67
CA ALA A 604 8.92 3.95 51.97
C ALA A 604 9.33 3.79 53.43
N ASN A 605 10.58 3.37 53.65
CA ASN A 605 11.27 3.50 54.92
C ASN A 605 11.29 4.96 55.34
N LYS A 606 10.71 5.25 56.50
CA LYS A 606 10.82 6.52 57.21
C LYS A 606 12.29 6.78 57.56
N SER A 607 12.85 7.87 57.05
CA SER A 607 13.88 8.61 57.79
C SER A 607 13.55 10.11 57.74
N LYS A 608 13.66 10.74 58.91
CA LYS A 608 13.32 12.13 59.20
C LYS A 608 14.51 13.05 58.93
N SER A 609 14.24 14.23 58.36
CA SER A 609 14.83 15.53 58.74
C SER A 609 13.90 16.62 58.15
N THR A 610 13.16 17.38 58.97
CA THR A 610 13.47 18.77 59.41
C THR A 610 13.96 19.63 58.24
N GLY A 611 13.27 20.63 57.68
CA GLY A 611 12.14 21.46 58.09
C GLY A 611 12.57 22.92 57.93
N THR A 612 11.97 23.67 56.99
CA THR A 612 11.66 25.12 57.03
C THR A 612 11.00 25.56 55.72
N ASN A 613 10.08 26.51 55.86
CA ASN A 613 9.25 27.15 54.82
C ASN A 613 10.10 27.91 53.79
N ASP A 614 9.61 28.02 52.55
CA ASP A 614 9.14 29.29 51.97
C ASP A 614 8.53 29.06 50.57
N GLU A 615 7.49 29.85 50.28
CA GLU A 615 6.82 29.96 49.00
C GLU A 615 7.79 30.57 47.97
N ASP A 616 7.91 29.97 46.79
CA ASP A 616 8.36 30.70 45.60
C ASP A 616 7.80 30.06 44.32
N THR A 617 6.91 30.82 43.69
CA THR A 617 6.58 30.77 42.26
C THR A 617 7.85 30.90 41.43
N ILE A 618 8.20 29.87 40.66
CA ILE A 618 9.18 29.98 39.58
C ILE A 618 8.60 29.39 38.30
N GLU A 619 8.34 30.30 37.36
CA GLU A 619 8.17 30.03 35.93
C GLU A 619 9.37 29.24 35.40
N GLU A 620 9.14 28.05 34.85
CA GLU A 620 10.17 27.35 34.08
C GLU A 620 9.94 27.59 32.58
N LYS A 621 10.80 28.45 32.05
CA LYS A 621 10.94 28.80 30.63
C LYS A 621 11.13 27.55 29.77
N ALA A 622 10.18 27.31 28.87
CA ALA A 622 10.36 26.39 27.76
C ALA A 622 11.39 26.96 26.77
N ILE A 623 12.58 26.37 26.75
CA ILE A 623 13.58 26.61 25.71
C ILE A 623 13.20 25.69 24.53
N THR A 624 12.40 26.20 23.60
CA THR A 624 12.13 25.56 22.31
C THR A 624 13.30 25.81 21.36
N HIS A 625 14.04 24.76 21.01
CA HIS A 625 14.96 24.77 19.87
C HIS A 625 14.17 24.40 18.61
N ASP A 626 13.76 25.40 17.83
CA ASP A 626 13.26 25.21 16.48
C ASP A 626 14.45 25.04 15.53
N HIS A 627 14.67 23.82 15.03
CA HIS A 627 15.46 23.58 13.83
C HIS A 627 14.50 23.48 12.64
N GLN A 628 14.34 24.59 11.92
CA GLN A 628 13.81 24.62 10.57
C GLN A 628 14.96 24.43 9.58
N VAL A 629 14.92 23.34 8.82
CA VAL A 629 15.77 23.16 7.64
C VAL A 629 14.90 23.45 6.42
N GLU A 630 15.10 24.62 5.81
CA GLU A 630 14.57 24.95 4.50
C GLU A 630 15.42 24.26 3.42
N HIS A 631 14.78 23.45 2.57
CA HIS A 631 15.35 23.03 1.29
C HIS A 631 14.81 23.96 0.20
N GLN A 632 15.67 24.85 -0.31
CA GLN A 632 15.42 25.55 -1.55
C GLN A 632 15.79 24.64 -2.73
N ILE A 633 14.81 24.39 -3.60
CA ILE A 633 14.99 23.74 -4.90
C ILE A 633 15.17 24.87 -5.92
N GLU A 634 16.35 24.99 -6.50
CA GLU A 634 16.60 25.88 -7.63
C GLU A 634 16.76 25.04 -8.89
N VAL A 635 15.87 25.27 -9.86
CA VAL A 635 15.82 24.63 -11.17
C VAL A 635 16.66 25.47 -12.13
N ILE A 636 17.68 24.88 -12.75
CA ILE A 636 18.46 25.52 -13.82
C ILE A 636 18.13 24.80 -15.14
N PRO A 637 17.72 25.53 -16.20
CA PRO A 637 17.38 24.95 -17.50
C PRO A 637 18.66 24.61 -18.28
N ILE A 638 18.65 23.45 -18.95
CA ILE A 638 19.69 23.06 -19.91
C ILE A 638 19.14 23.32 -21.31
N GLU A 639 19.80 24.23 -22.05
CA GLU A 639 19.55 24.48 -23.47
C GLU A 639 20.01 23.28 -24.32
N SER A 640 19.24 23.02 -25.37
CA SER A 640 19.40 21.93 -26.33
C SER A 640 20.49 22.25 -27.36
N GLU A 641 21.58 21.48 -27.36
CA GLU A 641 22.46 21.34 -28.52
C GLU A 641 22.07 20.10 -29.35
N GLN A 642 22.16 20.26 -30.67
CA GLN A 642 21.65 19.36 -31.71
C GLN A 642 22.40 18.02 -31.72
N LEU A 643 21.66 16.92 -31.65
CA LEU A 643 22.15 15.56 -31.88
C LEU A 643 21.93 15.21 -33.36
N ASP A 644 23.03 15.18 -34.12
CA ASP A 644 23.09 14.47 -35.39
C ASP A 644 22.95 12.96 -35.13
N THR A 645 22.04 12.34 -35.88
CA THR A 645 21.76 10.91 -35.85
C THR A 645 22.89 10.13 -36.47
N VAL A 646 23.63 9.37 -35.65
CA VAL A 646 24.42 8.21 -36.10
C VAL A 646 23.77 6.98 -35.49
N GLU A 647 23.21 6.12 -36.35
CA GLU A 647 22.71 4.80 -35.97
C GLU A 647 23.87 3.97 -35.39
N ALA A 648 23.83 3.71 -34.09
CA ALA A 648 24.72 2.79 -33.42
C ALA A 648 24.14 1.37 -33.45
N ASP A 649 24.97 0.42 -33.88
CA ASP A 649 24.68 -1.00 -34.03
C ASP A 649 24.18 -1.62 -32.70
N PRO A 650 23.01 -2.29 -32.68
CA PRO A 650 22.44 -2.86 -31.45
C PRO A 650 23.32 -3.91 -30.76
N MET A 651 24.39 -4.42 -31.41
CA MET A 651 25.36 -5.31 -30.77
C MET A 651 26.36 -4.62 -29.83
N GLU A 652 26.61 -3.31 -29.97
CA GLU A 652 27.61 -2.60 -29.16
C GLU A 652 27.04 -2.06 -27.84
N SER A 653 25.73 -1.80 -27.81
CA SER A 653 25.03 -1.42 -26.57
C SER A 653 24.83 -2.60 -25.60
N ALA A 654 24.79 -3.84 -26.12
CA ALA A 654 24.67 -5.06 -25.33
C ALA A 654 25.99 -5.43 -24.62
N SER A 655 27.14 -5.14 -25.24
CA SER A 655 28.46 -5.35 -24.63
C SER A 655 28.74 -4.32 -23.52
N ILE A 656 28.34 -3.06 -23.68
CA ILE A 656 28.55 -2.02 -22.65
C ILE A 656 27.63 -2.21 -21.44
N HIS A 657 26.38 -2.64 -21.64
CA HIS A 657 25.47 -2.94 -20.51
C HIS A 657 25.78 -4.28 -19.82
N GLY A 658 26.42 -5.21 -20.53
CA GLY A 658 26.98 -6.45 -19.95
C GLY A 658 28.25 -6.20 -19.12
N LEU A 659 29.07 -5.21 -19.51
CA LEU A 659 30.29 -4.84 -18.77
C LEU A 659 30.01 -4.04 -17.49
N ALA A 660 28.95 -3.24 -17.43
CA ALA A 660 28.61 -2.48 -16.21
C ALA A 660 28.19 -3.38 -15.04
N HIS A 661 27.68 -4.59 -15.32
CA HIS A 661 27.41 -5.62 -14.32
C HIS A 661 28.64 -6.47 -13.93
N ALA A 662 29.79 -6.24 -14.57
CA ALA A 662 31.03 -7.00 -14.36
C ALA A 662 32.07 -6.29 -13.47
N ILE A 663 31.78 -5.09 -12.94
CA ILE A 663 32.71 -4.30 -12.09
C ILE A 663 32.78 -4.84 -10.64
N GLY A 664 32.60 -6.15 -10.44
CA GLY A 664 32.71 -6.80 -9.15
C GLY A 664 33.23 -8.24 -9.19
N GLY A 665 33.72 -8.68 -10.35
CA GLY A 665 34.14 -10.07 -10.63
C GLY A 665 35.55 -10.23 -11.19
N GLU A 666 36.40 -9.20 -11.09
CA GLU A 666 37.76 -9.18 -11.65
C GLU A 666 38.66 -10.38 -11.25
N PRO A 667 38.57 -10.99 -10.04
CA PRO A 667 39.44 -12.12 -9.70
C PRO A 667 39.12 -13.41 -10.46
N LEU A 668 37.85 -13.65 -10.82
CA LEU A 668 37.40 -14.92 -11.38
C LEU A 668 37.32 -14.91 -12.91
N SER A 669 37.09 -13.74 -13.53
CA SER A 669 37.24 -13.63 -14.99
C SER A 669 38.70 -13.83 -15.39
N ALA A 670 39.65 -13.35 -14.57
CA ALA A 670 41.08 -13.58 -14.72
C ALA A 670 41.40 -15.09 -14.74
N VAL A 671 40.83 -15.88 -13.82
CA VAL A 671 41.02 -17.34 -13.74
C VAL A 671 40.47 -18.06 -14.97
N VAL A 672 39.33 -17.61 -15.49
CA VAL A 672 38.76 -18.15 -16.72
C VAL A 672 39.66 -17.87 -17.93
N THR A 673 40.18 -16.64 -18.05
CA THR A 673 41.16 -16.30 -19.10
C THR A 673 42.50 -17.02 -18.93
N VAL A 674 42.91 -17.33 -17.69
CA VAL A 674 44.16 -18.05 -17.40
C VAL A 674 44.04 -19.53 -17.71
N ALA A 675 42.90 -20.15 -17.40
CA ALA A 675 42.61 -21.52 -17.82
C ALA A 675 42.55 -21.65 -19.35
N ASP A 676 41.91 -20.68 -20.02
CA ASP A 676 41.85 -20.64 -21.49
C ASP A 676 43.25 -20.39 -22.12
N LEU A 677 44.12 -19.61 -21.45
CA LEU A 677 45.52 -19.43 -21.85
C LEU A 677 46.35 -20.70 -21.67
N VAL A 678 46.18 -21.42 -20.56
CA VAL A 678 46.92 -22.68 -20.30
C VAL A 678 46.48 -23.80 -21.25
N GLU A 679 45.19 -23.92 -21.56
CA GLU A 679 44.71 -24.83 -22.63
C GLU A 679 45.26 -24.44 -24.01
N SER A 680 45.47 -23.14 -24.27
CA SER A 680 46.13 -22.66 -25.49
C SER A 680 47.64 -22.96 -25.52
N PHE A 681 48.29 -23.03 -24.36
CA PHE A 681 49.70 -23.42 -24.23
C PHE A 681 49.91 -24.94 -24.36
N GLU A 682 48.96 -25.76 -23.91
CA GLU A 682 49.01 -27.22 -24.10
C GLU A 682 48.72 -27.64 -25.55
N SER A 683 48.03 -26.81 -26.33
CA SER A 683 47.58 -27.14 -27.69
C SER A 683 48.47 -26.63 -28.84
N HIS A 684 49.49 -25.82 -28.58
CA HIS A 684 50.37 -25.29 -29.63
C HIS A 684 51.84 -25.67 -29.47
N THR A 685 52.19 -26.83 -30.04
CA THR A 685 53.52 -27.08 -30.58
C THR A 685 53.66 -26.37 -31.94
N MET A 686 54.64 -25.47 -32.02
CA MET A 686 55.23 -24.88 -33.25
C MET A 686 54.29 -24.12 -34.21
N ASN A 687 54.35 -22.78 -34.18
CA ASN A 687 54.92 -22.03 -35.30
C ASN A 687 55.13 -20.56 -34.95
N ASN A 688 56.38 -20.11 -35.14
CA ASN A 688 56.77 -18.71 -35.13
C ASN A 688 56.05 -17.97 -36.27
N ASN A 689 55.39 -16.85 -35.95
CA ASN A 689 55.52 -15.62 -36.73
C ASN A 689 55.10 -14.42 -35.89
N GLN A 690 56.05 -13.51 -35.73
CA GLN A 690 55.89 -12.20 -35.13
C GLN A 690 54.93 -11.33 -35.95
N LEU A 691 54.03 -10.60 -35.28
CA LEU A 691 53.58 -9.29 -35.72
C LEU A 691 53.48 -8.39 -34.49
N GLN A 692 54.37 -7.40 -34.48
CA GLN A 692 54.61 -6.42 -33.43
C GLN A 692 53.73 -5.20 -33.72
N VAL A 693 52.93 -4.75 -32.76
CA VAL A 693 52.38 -3.39 -32.74
C VAL A 693 52.68 -2.79 -31.38
N VAL A 694 53.46 -1.72 -31.41
CA VAL A 694 53.89 -0.88 -30.28
C VAL A 694 52.94 0.31 -30.23
N GLU A 695 52.37 0.63 -29.06
CA GLU A 695 51.90 1.99 -28.78
C GLU A 695 52.27 2.42 -27.35
N ASP A 696 52.85 3.62 -27.31
CA ASP A 696 53.53 4.28 -26.21
C ASP A 696 52.58 4.83 -25.13
N SER A 697 52.98 4.70 -23.87
CA SER A 697 52.39 5.41 -22.74
C SER A 697 53.01 6.80 -22.57
N LYS A 698 52.18 7.83 -22.42
CA LYS A 698 52.57 9.15 -21.90
C LYS A 698 51.75 9.47 -20.66
N GLU A 699 52.38 9.36 -19.51
CA GLU A 699 51.94 9.98 -18.25
C GLU A 699 52.12 11.50 -18.33
N SER A 700 51.13 12.26 -17.84
CA SER A 700 51.33 13.65 -17.43
C SER A 700 50.69 13.88 -16.07
N THR A 701 51.55 14.17 -15.10
CA THR A 701 51.22 14.66 -13.77
C THR A 701 51.07 16.17 -13.83
N SER A 702 50.06 16.73 -13.14
CA SER A 702 50.06 18.15 -12.79
C SER A 702 49.58 18.38 -11.37
N ILE A 703 50.38 19.15 -10.65
CA ILE A 703 50.28 19.56 -9.25
C ILE A 703 49.70 20.97 -9.26
N GLU A 704 48.60 21.24 -8.55
CA GLU A 704 48.15 22.62 -8.31
C GLU A 704 48.31 23.07 -6.86
N LYS A 705 49.01 24.21 -6.75
CA LYS A 705 49.42 24.91 -5.54
C LYS A 705 48.29 25.76 -4.97
N THR A 706 48.28 25.85 -3.65
CA THR A 706 47.46 26.76 -2.85
C THR A 706 48.00 28.20 -2.93
N GLU A 707 47.16 29.18 -3.26
CA GLU A 707 47.42 30.60 -2.95
C GLU A 707 46.22 31.27 -2.27
N LYS A 708 46.47 31.89 -1.11
CA LYS A 708 45.56 32.76 -0.37
C LYS A 708 45.59 34.17 -0.96
N LYS A 709 44.43 34.79 -1.19
CA LYS A 709 44.31 36.27 -1.25
C LYS A 709 43.03 36.78 -0.56
N LYS A 710 43.26 37.65 0.43
CA LYS A 710 42.30 38.44 1.22
C LYS A 710 41.48 39.39 0.35
N ILE A 711 40.17 39.55 0.58
CA ILE A 711 39.45 40.79 0.23
C ILE A 711 38.42 41.21 1.31
N LYS A 712 38.62 42.47 1.73
CA LYS A 712 37.83 43.49 2.45
C LYS A 712 36.33 43.29 2.70
N ILE A 713 35.94 43.50 3.95
CA ILE A 713 34.58 43.80 4.43
C ILE A 713 34.28 45.29 4.16
N LYS A 714 33.12 45.59 3.56
CA LYS A 714 32.50 46.92 3.55
C LYS A 714 31.20 46.85 4.37
N LYS A 715 31.14 47.66 5.44
CA LYS A 715 29.91 47.97 6.18
C LYS A 715 28.98 48.83 5.31
N LEU A 716 27.68 48.61 5.40
CA LEU A 716 26.69 49.65 5.15
C LEU A 716 25.56 49.52 6.19
N ASP A 717 25.48 50.52 7.05
CA ASP A 717 24.40 50.78 7.99
C ASP A 717 23.14 51.30 7.27
N LYS A 718 21.96 50.99 7.82
CA LYS A 718 20.77 51.86 8.01
C LYS A 718 19.58 50.98 8.42
N GLU A 719 19.19 50.99 9.70
CA GLU A 719 18.30 51.96 10.37
C GLU A 719 16.81 51.59 10.26
N ILE A 720 16.24 51.57 11.46
CA ILE A 720 14.89 51.26 11.91
C ILE A 720 13.94 52.39 11.54
N ASP A 721 12.66 52.09 11.27
CA ASP A 721 11.56 52.91 11.81
C ASP A 721 10.21 52.16 11.83
N LEU A 722 9.66 52.10 13.05
CA LEU A 722 8.28 51.83 13.53
C LEU A 722 7.61 50.46 13.30
#